data_AF-A0A9P1G447-F1
#
_entry.id   AF-A0A9P1G447-F1
#
_cell.length_a   1.000
_cell.length_b   1.000
_cell.length_c   1.000
_cell.angle_alpha   90.00
_cell.angle_beta   90.00
_cell.angle_gamma   90.00
#
_symmetry.space_group_name_H-M   'P 1'
#
loop_
_entity.id
_entity.type
_entity.pdbx_description
1 polymer ?
#
loop_
_entity_poly.entity_id
_entity_poly.type
_entity_poly.pdbx_seq_one_letter_code
_entity_poly.pdbx_strand_id
1 'polypeptide(L)'
;MLGTWHALHLWAFKTHQPTCPVDKCPIPCSNFLIRTLSLSIPCFVSLVVMNAFMKLMFFTACLLFAKGVSSEDSCDAAASSRVLLQKTVAKSELATAAAFNWKLAGPGESCDVGCASYGMFCHGSQIFSVDSAQQVIAAAQEAGLTCNGTAGWGYENMPAICSDASCCGGNCVGICAYGIQLTNSCGGNAGGSYSRLCPCGNEAEVTTTTTTAPTVIVAKSKPPGFERSLFLLPAEPMLMLATIPAASKTGKEPAILSGISDAAAEDFVKSFQPETTFMVGTAQSMPGLANTVQLEATSPCSASLVLAKHFWPETSKAVVAKCDNYAAALMAAPLAAQQSVPLILDDGSDLTSIFTELKITDVTYVGSDGWSFGGVTVSTLHTAGDVFNALGKPEYLAVVNPADQSMSPFQSLSALAPMLATLRNGAVLPLEGDISAAAAKDQIQRHVAAHGMPKFLALVGGPQAIPLHCETGTLFFEEKCRDAPYGDLDEDMFMDVALGRVVARDLSSGSLLVSRIANYEYVRDPESEGKYAMGGKLKSSADTWRPALENVGFAAPEIVEYLDILKLKKLHVSAFLHLDHAGAGGMGHSFSYASEVLFSPSIFSSGGCSTAGFDKLSDPKDSVVLTLLHYGAVGFLGGPRNAITGSGLVHSTFWNQIALKKTMGEAFKDGWNNIAVNFQDQPGEEVIAKYVMMNIALFGDPAFQLFIPGTPRETPAEVKLENGLLVASGPERWTKYKADQSLADEWSWHGNLYYFGAPGASSQKWYGHGHDNEYPYLYARFTTTQDVVSLKAVENITLPLGWTGPERGRGYIGAAGTGVYVDKHPDGSRTLLWRVRLLDYDCETGEVKDTFVKQSYEIITTTTVTTMSPVGSCKASCSAAGFCCGTNSGCALPSCHQGCEVGLYEESVWSCIEKCQTMTECFQWNVAWGHSNLCTSCADTCDGEHCEPAGGCEHACHSLGLPAPPTTTTTTPPGPLQICKMKCADDGFCCGSDSGCERPSCQIGCELALVSATKDACLESCKGMTGCFNEVHGPSGSSWANQCTSCSSTCNGNHCEPEKGCEHACSNVFG
;
A
#
# COMPACT_ATOMS: atom_id res chain seq x y z
N MET A 1 15.75 -26.96 8.32
CA MET A 1 17.18 -27.34 8.35
C MET A 1 17.69 -27.46 6.92
N LEU A 2 18.43 -26.45 6.47
CA LEU A 2 19.56 -26.47 5.54
C LEU A 2 19.82 -25.00 5.20
N GLY A 3 20.80 -24.43 5.90
CA GLY A 3 21.33 -23.11 5.64
C GLY A 3 22.83 -23.21 5.38
N THR A 4 23.37 -22.09 4.91
CA THR A 4 24.77 -21.77 4.56
C THR A 4 25.19 -22.12 3.13
N TRP A 5 25.44 -21.09 2.31
CA TRP A 5 26.77 -20.52 2.03
C TRP A 5 26.64 -19.43 0.94
N HIS A 6 27.23 -18.25 1.15
CA HIS A 6 28.17 -17.60 0.22
C HIS A 6 28.63 -16.24 0.77
N ALA A 7 29.94 -16.13 1.03
CA ALA A 7 30.84 -15.13 0.44
C ALA A 7 32.21 -15.17 1.14
N LEU A 8 33.30 -15.43 0.39
CA LEU A 8 34.60 -14.79 0.65
C LEU A 8 35.58 -14.97 -0.53
N HIS A 9 36.42 -13.95 -0.64
CA HIS A 9 37.25 -13.52 -1.76
C HIS A 9 38.38 -14.44 -2.24
N LEU A 10 38.66 -14.29 -3.55
CA LEU A 10 39.96 -14.27 -4.23
C LEU A 10 41.21 -14.61 -3.40
N TRP A 11 41.83 -15.75 -3.72
CA TRP A 11 43.30 -15.89 -3.75
C TRP A 11 43.69 -16.93 -4.82
N ALA A 12 44.63 -16.57 -5.68
CA ALA A 12 45.14 -17.40 -6.77
C ALA A 12 46.08 -18.50 -6.26
N PHE A 13 46.04 -19.70 -6.85
CA PHE A 13 47.20 -20.40 -7.44
C PHE A 13 46.85 -21.79 -8.03
N LYS A 14 47.30 -21.99 -9.29
CA LYS A 14 47.72 -23.21 -9.99
C LYS A 14 46.86 -24.49 -9.98
N THR A 15 46.32 -24.74 -11.17
CA THR A 15 45.88 -26.02 -11.73
C THR A 15 47.00 -27.06 -11.87
N HIS A 16 46.70 -28.33 -11.56
CA HIS A 16 47.27 -29.51 -12.22
C HIS A 16 46.14 -30.52 -12.49
N GLN A 17 45.88 -30.79 -13.76
CA GLN A 17 45.14 -31.98 -14.22
C GLN A 17 46.06 -33.22 -14.16
N PRO A 18 45.49 -34.43 -14.21
CA PRO A 18 45.59 -35.16 -15.47
C PRO A 18 44.36 -36.01 -15.88
N THR A 19 43.99 -35.84 -17.16
CA THR A 19 43.70 -36.84 -18.23
C THR A 19 42.74 -38.03 -18.01
N CYS A 20 41.60 -38.00 -18.76
CA CYS A 20 41.07 -38.95 -19.79
C CYS A 20 41.44 -40.46 -19.76
N PRO A 21 40.58 -41.40 -20.26
CA PRO A 21 39.94 -41.29 -21.59
C PRO A 21 38.49 -41.81 -21.79
N VAL A 22 38.04 -41.52 -23.01
CA VAL A 22 36.72 -41.60 -23.67
C VAL A 22 36.59 -42.93 -24.45
N ASP A 23 35.37 -43.43 -24.69
CA ASP A 23 34.83 -43.81 -26.02
C ASP A 23 33.63 -44.78 -25.99
N LYS A 24 32.44 -44.30 -26.45
CA LYS A 24 31.62 -44.81 -27.59
C LYS A 24 30.12 -44.44 -27.49
N CYS A 25 29.67 -43.58 -28.41
CA CYS A 25 28.29 -43.28 -28.85
C CYS A 25 27.65 -44.45 -29.66
N PRO A 26 26.41 -44.41 -30.26
CA PRO A 26 25.29 -43.41 -30.23
C PRO A 26 23.80 -43.96 -30.21
N ILE A 27 22.79 -43.12 -29.84
CA ILE A 27 21.45 -42.81 -30.48
C ILE A 27 20.36 -43.95 -30.66
N PRO A 28 19.01 -43.75 -30.64
CA PRO A 28 18.08 -42.91 -29.84
C PRO A 28 16.62 -43.49 -29.60
N CYS A 29 15.73 -42.65 -29.05
CA CYS A 29 14.27 -42.51 -29.30
C CYS A 29 13.18 -43.54 -28.85
N SER A 30 12.26 -42.98 -28.05
CA SER A 30 10.78 -42.89 -28.24
C SER A 30 9.82 -43.91 -27.60
N ASN A 31 8.84 -43.32 -26.89
CA ASN A 31 7.42 -43.67 -26.67
C ASN A 31 7.03 -45.14 -26.41
N PHE A 32 6.34 -45.41 -25.30
CA PHE A 32 5.06 -46.15 -25.33
C PHE A 32 4.27 -46.05 -24.01
N LEU A 33 2.95 -46.00 -24.19
CA LEU A 33 1.81 -45.96 -23.27
C LEU A 33 1.92 -46.78 -21.96
N ILE A 34 1.34 -46.26 -20.88
CA ILE A 34 0.80 -47.08 -19.79
C ILE A 34 -0.72 -46.84 -19.66
N ARG A 35 -1.48 -47.91 -19.91
CA ARG A 35 -2.88 -48.11 -19.52
C ARG A 35 -2.94 -48.66 -18.09
N THR A 36 -3.77 -47.99 -17.28
CA THR A 36 -4.74 -48.45 -16.28
C THR A 36 -4.78 -49.91 -15.77
N LEU A 37 -5.20 -49.99 -14.50
CA LEU A 37 -5.79 -51.09 -13.69
C LEU A 37 -4.77 -51.86 -12.82
N SER A 38 -5.00 -52.24 -11.56
CA SER A 38 -6.04 -51.99 -10.55
C SER A 38 -5.73 -52.94 -9.37
N LEU A 39 -6.01 -52.54 -8.12
CA LEU A 39 -6.17 -53.37 -6.89
C LEU A 39 -4.87 -54.09 -6.42
N SER A 40 -4.53 -54.26 -5.14
CA SER A 40 -5.32 -54.40 -3.91
C SER A 40 -4.40 -54.34 -2.67
N ILE A 41 -4.95 -53.84 -1.55
CA ILE A 41 -4.49 -53.99 -0.14
C ILE A 41 -4.74 -55.48 0.27
N PRO A 42 -3.95 -56.21 1.13
CA PRO A 42 -3.72 -55.85 2.55
C PRO A 42 -2.47 -56.39 3.32
N CYS A 43 -2.28 -55.77 4.51
CA CYS A 43 -1.84 -56.32 5.81
C CYS A 43 -0.35 -56.66 6.14
N PHE A 44 0.10 -55.99 7.22
CA PHE A 44 0.86 -56.46 8.40
C PHE A 44 2.15 -57.28 8.24
N VAL A 45 3.30 -56.70 8.67
CA VAL A 45 4.34 -57.38 9.50
C VAL A 45 5.07 -56.34 10.38
N SER A 46 5.26 -56.68 11.66
CA SER A 46 6.04 -55.98 12.70
C SER A 46 7.56 -56.20 12.59
N LEU A 47 8.37 -55.28 13.10
CA LEU A 47 9.53 -55.47 14.02
C LEU A 47 10.29 -54.11 14.12
N VAL A 48 10.44 -53.50 15.31
CA VAL A 48 11.54 -53.67 16.31
C VAL A 48 12.92 -53.25 15.78
N VAL A 49 13.69 -52.57 16.65
CA VAL A 49 15.03 -51.95 16.49
C VAL A 49 14.86 -50.43 16.22
N MET A 50 15.24 -49.47 17.07
CA MET A 50 16.37 -49.41 18.00
C MET A 50 16.11 -48.32 19.06
N ASN A 51 16.30 -48.67 20.33
CA ASN A 51 16.28 -47.77 21.48
C ASN A 51 17.62 -47.96 22.19
N ALA A 52 18.54 -46.99 22.08
CA ALA A 52 19.70 -46.80 22.96
C ALA A 52 20.55 -45.63 22.43
N PHE A 53 20.63 -44.54 23.20
CA PHE A 53 21.81 -43.71 23.50
C PHE A 53 21.38 -42.29 23.90
N MET A 54 21.35 -42.01 25.21
CA MET A 54 21.95 -40.83 25.87
C MET A 54 21.29 -40.58 27.25
N LYS A 55 21.86 -41.21 28.28
CA LYS A 55 21.86 -40.75 29.67
C LYS A 55 23.19 -41.17 30.32
N LEU A 56 24.17 -40.27 30.33
CA LEU A 56 25.35 -40.14 31.22
C LEU A 56 26.17 -38.98 30.60
N MET A 57 26.51 -37.88 31.26
CA MET A 57 27.20 -37.79 32.54
C MET A 57 26.91 -36.45 33.25
N PHE A 58 27.05 -36.46 34.58
CA PHE A 58 27.03 -35.31 35.47
C PHE A 58 28.19 -35.45 36.50
N PHE A 59 28.80 -34.32 36.88
CA PHE A 59 29.74 -34.02 37.99
C PHE A 59 31.20 -34.54 37.92
N THR A 60 32.27 -33.72 38.07
CA THR A 60 32.79 -33.06 39.32
C THR A 60 33.94 -32.08 38.93
N ALA A 61 33.91 -30.74 39.15
CA ALA A 61 34.35 -29.87 40.28
C ALA A 61 35.86 -29.85 40.70
N CYS A 62 36.55 -28.68 40.58
CA CYS A 62 37.32 -27.95 41.65
C CYS A 62 38.27 -26.81 41.18
N LEU A 63 38.00 -25.58 41.68
CA LEU A 63 38.85 -24.59 42.42
C LEU A 63 40.15 -23.90 41.89
N LEU A 64 40.22 -22.58 42.21
CA LEU A 64 41.33 -21.59 42.34
C LEU A 64 41.77 -20.86 41.04
N PHE A 65 41.73 -19.52 40.90
CA PHE A 65 42.42 -18.47 41.70
C PHE A 65 41.69 -17.09 41.65
N ALA A 66 42.00 -16.24 42.64
CA ALA A 66 41.40 -14.93 42.93
C ALA A 66 42.31 -13.72 42.57
N LYS A 67 41.69 -12.52 42.55
CA LYS A 67 42.18 -11.16 42.93
C LYS A 67 42.40 -10.06 41.86
N GLY A 68 41.91 -8.86 42.24
CA GLY A 68 42.29 -7.49 41.82
C GLY A 68 41.04 -6.67 41.45
N VAL A 69 40.42 -5.76 42.22
CA VAL A 69 40.79 -4.62 43.12
C VAL A 69 41.31 -3.37 42.41
N SER A 70 40.73 -2.22 42.82
CA SER A 70 41.04 -0.78 42.61
C SER A 70 40.38 -0.10 41.40
N SER A 71 39.81 1.11 41.44
CA SER A 71 39.69 2.24 42.41
C SER A 71 38.66 3.23 41.81
N GLU A 72 37.66 3.79 42.48
CA GLU A 72 37.62 5.00 43.35
C GLU A 72 38.30 6.29 42.84
N ASP A 73 37.62 7.42 43.15
CA ASP A 73 37.94 8.88 43.05
C ASP A 73 37.55 9.61 41.74
N SER A 74 36.93 10.81 41.69
CA SER A 74 36.55 11.90 42.64
C SER A 74 35.66 12.90 41.86
N CYS A 75 34.52 13.42 42.35
CA CYS A 75 34.23 14.62 43.18
C CYS A 75 34.54 16.03 42.61
N ASP A 76 33.61 16.95 42.95
CA ASP A 76 33.60 18.43 42.95
C ASP A 76 33.15 19.20 41.68
N ALA A 77 31.96 19.85 41.70
CA ALA A 77 31.60 21.18 42.27
C ALA A 77 31.74 22.28 41.18
N ALA A 78 30.98 23.37 41.02
CA ALA A 78 29.81 24.05 41.57
C ALA A 78 29.39 25.03 40.42
N ALA A 79 28.17 25.52 40.20
CA ALA A 79 27.50 26.61 40.91
C ALA A 79 26.65 27.40 39.88
N SER A 80 25.40 27.68 40.25
CA SER A 80 24.67 28.95 40.09
C SER A 80 24.50 29.58 38.69
N SER A 81 23.24 29.68 38.22
CA SER A 81 22.55 30.98 38.21
C SER A 81 21.05 30.84 37.97
N ARG A 82 20.28 31.40 38.91
CA ARG A 82 18.85 31.67 38.83
C ARG A 82 18.62 32.84 37.86
N VAL A 83 17.70 32.70 36.92
CA VAL A 83 16.99 33.84 36.33
C VAL A 83 15.50 33.57 36.47
N LEU A 84 14.86 34.39 37.31
CA LEU A 84 13.41 34.51 37.41
C LEU A 84 12.88 35.08 36.09
N LEU A 85 11.91 34.39 35.49
CA LEU A 85 10.92 35.02 34.62
C LEU A 85 9.55 34.45 35.00
N GLN A 86 8.85 35.23 35.82
CA GLN A 86 7.42 35.07 36.06
C GLN A 86 6.69 35.25 34.73
N LYS A 87 5.99 34.22 34.26
CA LYS A 87 4.96 34.35 33.24
C LYS A 87 3.66 33.78 33.81
N THR A 88 2.70 34.68 33.96
CA THR A 88 1.35 34.46 34.45
C THR A 88 0.64 33.47 33.53
N VAL A 89 0.34 32.27 34.04
CA VAL A 89 -0.53 31.28 33.36
C VAL A 89 -1.90 31.36 34.02
N ALA A 90 -2.92 31.55 33.19
CA ALA A 90 -4.32 31.52 33.59
C ALA A 90 -4.68 30.13 34.12
N LYS A 91 -5.34 30.13 35.28
CA LYS A 91 -5.74 28.97 36.07
C LYS A 91 -6.87 28.23 35.33
N SER A 92 -6.52 27.11 34.69
CA SER A 92 -7.47 26.06 34.29
C SER A 92 -7.70 25.15 35.51
N GLU A 93 -8.96 24.85 35.83
CA GLU A 93 -9.35 23.98 36.94
C GLU A 93 -8.89 22.54 36.68
N LEU A 94 -7.74 22.17 37.25
CA LEU A 94 -7.30 20.78 37.35
C LEU A 94 -8.20 20.02 38.34
N ALA A 95 -8.72 18.87 37.92
CA ALA A 95 -9.28 17.87 38.81
C ALA A 95 -8.24 17.49 39.86
N THR A 96 -8.58 17.67 41.14
CA THR A 96 -7.76 17.24 42.27
C THR A 96 -7.54 15.73 42.18
N ALA A 97 -6.30 15.29 41.95
CA ALA A 97 -5.95 13.88 42.03
C ALA A 97 -6.33 13.35 43.43
N ALA A 98 -7.07 12.23 43.48
CA ALA A 98 -7.48 11.62 44.73
C ALA A 98 -6.24 11.28 45.58
N ALA A 99 -6.19 11.80 46.81
CA ALA A 99 -5.06 11.59 47.71
C ALA A 99 -5.14 10.18 48.32
N PHE A 100 -4.15 9.33 48.02
CA PHE A 100 -3.95 8.03 48.65
C PHE A 100 -2.68 8.06 49.50
N ASN A 101 -2.51 7.07 50.39
CA ASN A 101 -1.27 6.82 51.11
C ASN A 101 -0.91 5.33 51.01
N TRP A 102 0.38 5.01 50.93
CA TRP A 102 0.80 3.60 50.97
C TRP A 102 0.60 3.00 52.38
N LYS A 103 0.08 1.78 52.43
CA LYS A 103 -0.14 0.98 53.63
C LYS A 103 0.37 -0.44 53.44
N LEU A 104 0.71 -1.10 54.54
CA LEU A 104 1.10 -2.50 54.53
C LEU A 104 -0.13 -3.37 54.79
N ALA A 105 -0.41 -4.31 53.90
CA ALA A 105 -1.36 -5.41 54.12
C ALA A 105 -0.72 -6.52 54.97
N GLY A 106 -1.52 -7.38 55.60
CA GLY A 106 -1.00 -8.54 56.31
C GLY A 106 -0.26 -9.53 55.39
N PRO A 107 0.58 -10.43 55.95
CA PRO A 107 1.25 -11.46 55.15
C PRO A 107 0.24 -12.31 54.37
N GLY A 108 0.41 -12.38 53.05
CA GLY A 108 -0.46 -13.12 52.14
C GLY A 108 -1.81 -12.46 51.83
N GLU A 109 -2.10 -11.26 52.36
CA GLU A 109 -3.35 -10.55 52.11
C GLU A 109 -3.31 -9.75 50.80
N SER A 110 -4.50 -9.49 50.24
CA SER A 110 -4.68 -8.58 49.11
C SER A 110 -4.68 -7.12 49.58
N CYS A 111 -4.54 -6.19 48.64
CA CYS A 111 -4.66 -4.78 48.96
C CYS A 111 -6.09 -4.34 49.27
N ASP A 112 -7.10 -5.05 48.78
CA ASP A 112 -8.49 -4.81 49.21
C ASP A 112 -8.67 -5.09 50.71
N VAL A 113 -8.17 -6.24 51.17
CA VAL A 113 -8.21 -6.61 52.60
C VAL A 113 -7.35 -5.65 53.42
N GLY A 114 -6.13 -5.38 52.94
CA GLY A 114 -5.21 -4.44 53.57
C GLY A 114 -5.82 -3.06 53.75
N CYS A 115 -6.30 -2.43 52.68
CA CYS A 115 -6.89 -1.09 52.75
C CYS A 115 -8.20 -1.07 53.59
N ALA A 116 -9.03 -2.11 53.48
CA ALA A 116 -10.25 -2.22 54.27
C ALA A 116 -9.96 -2.26 55.79
N SER A 117 -8.84 -2.87 56.20
CA SER A 117 -8.42 -2.88 57.61
C SER A 117 -8.11 -1.47 58.17
N TYR A 118 -7.78 -0.52 57.30
CA TYR A 118 -7.58 0.91 57.63
C TYR A 118 -8.83 1.77 57.41
N GLY A 119 -9.97 1.17 57.03
CA GLY A 119 -11.18 1.91 56.66
C GLY A 119 -11.05 2.67 55.33
N MET A 120 -10.20 2.18 54.43
CA MET A 120 -9.84 2.81 53.15
C MET A 120 -10.10 1.85 51.97
N PHE A 121 -10.01 2.38 50.75
CA PHE A 121 -10.12 1.62 49.50
C PHE A 121 -8.77 1.54 48.78
N CYS A 122 -8.54 0.45 48.05
CA CYS A 122 -7.34 0.29 47.24
C CYS A 122 -7.45 1.07 45.91
N HIS A 123 -6.39 1.79 45.54
CA HIS A 123 -6.26 2.49 44.25
C HIS A 123 -5.40 1.67 43.28
N GLY A 124 -6.06 0.81 42.50
CA GLY A 124 -5.41 -0.19 41.66
C GLY A 124 -4.47 0.42 40.61
N SER A 125 -4.76 1.61 40.09
CA SER A 125 -3.88 2.28 39.12
C SER A 125 -2.49 2.58 39.68
N GLN A 126 -2.39 2.85 40.98
CA GLN A 126 -1.13 3.24 41.63
C GLN A 126 -0.22 2.03 41.92
N ILE A 127 -0.77 0.81 41.91
CA ILE A 127 0.03 -0.42 42.02
C ILE A 127 1.00 -0.53 40.84
N PHE A 128 0.58 -0.08 39.65
CA PHE A 128 1.38 -0.12 38.42
C PHE A 128 2.46 0.97 38.37
N SER A 129 2.42 1.98 39.25
CA SER A 129 3.44 3.03 39.28
C SER A 129 4.70 2.63 40.05
N VAL A 130 4.77 1.40 40.57
CA VAL A 130 5.92 0.87 41.32
C VAL A 130 6.65 -0.19 40.49
N ASP A 131 7.44 0.27 39.52
CA ASP A 131 8.17 -0.55 38.56
C ASP A 131 9.70 -0.50 38.70
N SER A 132 10.19 0.27 39.67
CA SER A 132 11.62 0.43 39.98
C SER A 132 11.94 0.24 41.47
N ALA A 133 13.23 0.00 41.74
CA ALA A 133 13.76 -0.10 43.11
C ALA A 133 13.47 1.18 43.93
N GLN A 134 13.63 2.35 43.32
CA GLN A 134 13.42 3.63 43.98
C GLN A 134 11.95 3.85 44.36
N GLN A 135 11.01 3.48 43.48
CA GLN A 135 9.58 3.63 43.78
C GLN A 135 9.12 2.64 44.85
N VAL A 136 9.64 1.40 44.87
CA VAL A 136 9.23 0.45 45.93
C VAL A 136 9.80 0.85 47.28
N ILE A 137 11.00 1.44 47.32
CA ILE A 137 11.55 2.05 48.53
C ILE A 137 10.67 3.20 48.99
N ALA A 138 10.24 4.08 48.08
CA ALA A 138 9.36 5.20 48.42
C ALA A 138 8.00 4.72 48.95
N ALA A 139 7.37 3.75 48.29
CA ALA A 139 6.12 3.14 48.73
C ALA A 139 6.26 2.46 50.11
N ALA A 140 7.38 1.76 50.35
CA ALA A 140 7.67 1.15 51.65
C ALA A 140 7.86 2.20 52.76
N GLN A 141 8.62 3.26 52.47
CA GLN A 141 8.86 4.37 53.42
C GLN A 141 7.55 5.06 53.81
N GLU A 142 6.67 5.31 52.84
CA GLU A 142 5.37 5.91 53.09
C GLU A 142 4.43 4.98 53.88
N ALA A 143 4.56 3.67 53.69
CA ALA A 143 3.92 2.64 54.53
C ALA A 143 4.56 2.48 55.93
N GLY A 144 5.61 3.25 56.26
CA GLY A 144 6.29 3.19 57.55
C GLY A 144 7.32 2.06 57.69
N LEU A 145 7.86 1.58 56.57
CA LEU A 145 8.81 0.47 56.49
C LEU A 145 10.16 0.89 55.89
N THR A 146 11.20 0.11 56.19
CA THR A 146 12.51 0.23 55.56
C THR A 146 12.82 -1.07 54.81
N CYS A 147 13.19 -0.97 53.55
CA CYS A 147 13.66 -2.11 52.77
C CYS A 147 15.12 -2.41 53.14
N ASN A 148 15.42 -3.65 53.54
CA ASN A 148 16.79 -4.17 53.73
C ASN A 148 17.51 -4.43 52.40
N GLY A 149 16.75 -4.42 51.31
CA GLY A 149 17.20 -4.55 49.94
C GLY A 149 15.98 -4.48 49.01
N THR A 150 16.21 -4.34 47.71
CA THR A 150 15.14 -4.37 46.70
C THR A 150 15.40 -5.44 45.67
N ALA A 151 14.34 -6.00 45.10
CA ALA A 151 14.47 -6.95 44.02
C ALA A 151 13.39 -6.73 42.94
N GLY A 152 13.80 -6.67 41.68
CA GLY A 152 12.89 -6.64 40.52
C GLY A 152 12.25 -8.00 40.24
N TRP A 153 11.86 -8.73 41.29
CA TRP A 153 11.15 -9.98 41.20
C TRP A 153 9.68 -9.64 40.95
N GLY A 154 9.33 -9.37 39.69
CA GLY A 154 7.96 -9.15 39.25
C GLY A 154 7.13 -10.43 39.37
N TYR A 155 6.95 -10.93 40.59
CA TYR A 155 5.99 -11.98 40.90
C TYR A 155 4.57 -11.42 40.79
N GLU A 156 3.58 -12.30 40.74
CA GLU A 156 2.18 -11.89 40.76
C GLU A 156 1.89 -11.01 42.00
N ASN A 157 1.22 -9.88 41.77
CA ASN A 157 0.70 -8.97 42.80
C ASN A 157 1.76 -8.18 43.60
N MET A 158 2.88 -7.83 42.96
CA MET A 158 3.84 -6.85 43.48
C MET A 158 3.31 -5.41 43.28
N PRO A 159 3.67 -4.41 44.12
CA PRO A 159 4.78 -4.39 45.08
C PRO A 159 4.48 -5.01 46.45
N ALA A 160 5.50 -5.61 47.08
CA ALA A 160 5.39 -6.22 48.42
C ALA A 160 6.75 -6.28 49.15
N ILE A 161 6.73 -6.52 50.46
CA ILE A 161 7.92 -6.78 51.28
C ILE A 161 7.87 -8.19 51.87
N CYS A 162 8.98 -8.92 51.84
CA CYS A 162 9.04 -10.23 52.48
C CYS A 162 9.04 -10.05 54.01
N SER A 163 8.06 -10.65 54.67
CA SER A 163 7.81 -10.52 56.11
C SER A 163 8.00 -11.82 56.89
N ASP A 164 8.22 -12.96 56.21
CA ASP A 164 8.28 -14.28 56.84
C ASP A 164 9.70 -14.87 56.83
N ALA A 165 10.21 -15.22 58.01
CA ALA A 165 11.51 -15.87 58.19
C ALA A 165 11.59 -17.28 57.60
N SER A 166 10.46 -17.93 57.29
CA SER A 166 10.44 -19.20 56.57
C SER A 166 10.86 -19.05 55.10
N CYS A 167 10.71 -17.85 54.53
CA CYS A 167 11.06 -17.55 53.15
C CYS A 167 12.58 -17.44 52.98
N CYS A 168 13.14 -18.19 52.04
CA CYS A 168 14.58 -18.25 51.76
C CYS A 168 15.46 -18.44 53.02
N GLY A 169 14.97 -19.15 54.03
CA GLY A 169 15.68 -19.35 55.30
C GLY A 169 15.91 -18.05 56.10
N GLY A 170 15.08 -17.04 55.89
CA GLY A 170 15.10 -15.75 56.60
C GLY A 170 15.96 -14.69 55.93
N ASN A 171 16.76 -15.04 54.91
CA ASN A 171 17.69 -14.11 54.27
C ASN A 171 17.02 -13.03 53.42
N CYS A 172 15.76 -13.26 53.00
CA CYS A 172 15.01 -12.28 52.23
C CYS A 172 14.08 -11.40 53.08
N VAL A 173 14.03 -11.59 54.40
CA VAL A 173 13.17 -10.79 55.28
C VAL A 173 13.58 -9.31 55.22
N GLY A 174 12.61 -8.47 54.90
CA GLY A 174 12.79 -7.04 54.69
C GLY A 174 13.18 -6.65 53.26
N ILE A 175 13.31 -7.60 52.32
CA ILE A 175 13.51 -7.26 50.89
C ILE A 175 12.17 -6.84 50.27
N CYS A 176 12.17 -5.68 49.61
CA CYS A 176 11.03 -5.15 48.87
C CYS A 176 11.09 -5.58 47.40
N ALA A 177 10.07 -6.31 46.95
CA ALA A 177 9.95 -6.80 45.58
C ALA A 177 9.05 -5.87 44.74
N TYR A 178 9.45 -5.65 43.49
CA TYR A 178 8.79 -4.76 42.52
C TYR A 178 8.81 -5.35 41.10
N GLY A 179 7.93 -4.85 40.23
CA GLY A 179 7.84 -5.25 38.82
C GLY A 179 6.39 -5.31 38.34
N ILE A 180 6.19 -4.99 37.05
CA ILE A 180 4.87 -4.99 36.41
C ILE A 180 4.59 -6.38 35.84
N GLN A 181 3.55 -7.04 36.35
CA GLN A 181 2.89 -8.15 35.66
C GLN A 181 1.46 -7.72 35.31
N LEU A 182 0.94 -8.25 34.20
CA LEU A 182 -0.45 -8.00 33.76
C LEU A 182 -1.51 -8.46 34.78
N THR A 183 -1.10 -9.22 35.80
CA THR A 183 -1.96 -9.78 36.86
C THR A 183 -2.03 -8.92 38.13
N ASN A 184 -1.23 -7.85 38.25
CA ASN A 184 -1.24 -6.99 39.44
C ASN A 184 -2.60 -6.32 39.61
N SER A 185 -3.30 -6.60 40.71
CA SER A 185 -4.62 -6.01 41.01
C SER A 185 -4.77 -5.75 42.50
N CYS A 186 -5.76 -4.96 42.92
CA CYS A 186 -6.05 -4.77 44.35
C CYS A 186 -6.46 -6.07 45.05
N GLY A 187 -7.21 -6.94 44.35
CA GLY A 187 -7.71 -8.20 44.89
C GLY A 187 -6.71 -9.35 44.88
N GLY A 188 -5.58 -9.20 44.18
CA GLY A 188 -4.55 -10.23 44.14
C GLY A 188 -3.75 -10.36 45.44
N ASN A 189 -3.43 -11.59 45.84
CA ASN A 189 -2.59 -11.87 47.01
C ASN A 189 -1.12 -11.95 46.60
N ALA A 190 -0.23 -11.41 47.41
CA ALA A 190 1.17 -11.80 47.32
C ALA A 190 1.33 -13.20 47.94
N GLY A 191 2.27 -14.01 47.44
CA GLY A 191 2.53 -15.33 48.02
C GLY A 191 2.75 -15.23 49.54
N GLY A 192 2.26 -16.19 50.33
CA GLY A 192 2.03 -16.06 51.79
C GLY A 192 3.21 -15.61 52.67
N SER A 193 4.43 -15.54 52.13
CA SER A 193 5.60 -14.97 52.80
C SER A 193 5.78 -13.45 52.62
N TYR A 194 4.98 -12.82 51.75
CA TYR A 194 5.05 -11.40 51.42
C TYR A 194 3.84 -10.63 51.96
N SER A 195 4.09 -9.41 52.43
CA SER A 195 3.09 -8.43 52.82
C SER A 195 3.01 -7.35 51.74
N ARG A 196 1.83 -7.10 51.17
CA ARG A 196 1.67 -6.17 50.03
C ARG A 196 1.81 -4.70 50.47
N LEU A 197 2.44 -3.90 49.62
CA LEU A 197 2.43 -2.44 49.71
C LEU A 197 1.23 -1.94 48.90
N CYS A 198 0.27 -1.31 49.57
CA CYS A 198 -1.05 -1.04 49.03
C CYS A 198 -1.35 0.46 49.04
N PRO A 199 -1.72 1.05 47.89
CA PRO A 199 -2.09 2.46 47.82
C PRO A 199 -3.54 2.63 48.29
N CYS A 200 -3.72 3.08 49.53
CA CYS A 200 -5.03 3.18 50.18
C CYS A 200 -5.51 4.62 50.27
N GLY A 201 -6.75 4.91 49.86
CA GLY A 201 -7.36 6.23 49.96
C GLY A 201 -8.76 6.19 50.57
N ASN A 202 -9.23 7.34 51.04
CA ASN A 202 -10.54 7.47 51.69
C ASN A 202 -11.72 7.45 50.70
N GLU A 203 -11.42 7.63 49.42
CA GLU A 203 -12.38 7.56 48.33
C GLU A 203 -12.06 6.29 47.56
N ALA A 204 -13.09 5.47 47.28
CA ALA A 204 -12.92 4.43 46.27
C ALA A 204 -12.44 5.11 45.00
N GLU A 205 -11.41 4.55 44.35
CA GLU A 205 -10.96 5.04 43.05
C GLU A 205 -12.20 5.12 42.14
N VAL A 206 -12.66 6.35 41.89
CA VAL A 206 -13.75 6.58 40.95
C VAL A 206 -13.12 6.26 39.62
N THR A 207 -13.25 5.01 39.20
CA THR A 207 -13.06 4.66 37.81
C THR A 207 -14.09 5.51 37.09
N THR A 208 -13.66 6.64 36.51
CA THR A 208 -14.37 7.34 35.45
C THR A 208 -14.39 6.44 34.21
N THR A 209 -14.84 5.20 34.38
CA THR A 209 -15.84 4.66 33.47
C THR A 209 -17.00 5.63 33.51
N THR A 210 -17.01 6.54 32.54
CA THR A 210 -18.24 7.12 32.01
C THR A 210 -19.18 5.96 31.77
N THR A 211 -19.94 5.62 32.81
CA THR A 211 -20.96 4.60 32.76
C THR A 211 -22.18 5.32 32.21
N THR A 212 -22.09 5.67 30.93
CA THR A 212 -23.21 5.33 30.05
C THR A 212 -23.48 3.87 30.39
N ALA A 213 -24.66 3.57 30.95
CA ALA A 213 -25.10 2.19 31.14
C ALA A 213 -24.61 1.40 29.93
N PRO A 214 -23.95 0.23 30.09
CA PRO A 214 -23.49 -0.52 28.95
C PRO A 214 -24.73 -0.72 28.10
N THR A 215 -24.79 0.04 27.00
CA THR A 215 -25.59 -0.35 25.87
C THR A 215 -24.94 -1.66 25.56
N VAL A 216 -25.56 -2.75 26.01
CA VAL A 216 -25.33 -4.05 25.42
C VAL A 216 -25.55 -3.74 23.95
N ILE A 217 -24.46 -3.58 23.20
CA ILE A 217 -24.52 -3.53 21.75
C ILE A 217 -24.83 -4.98 21.41
N VAL A 218 -26.09 -5.36 21.62
CA VAL A 218 -26.66 -6.56 21.06
C VAL A 218 -26.41 -6.42 19.57
N ALA A 219 -25.91 -7.48 18.94
CA ALA A 219 -25.96 -7.64 17.48
C ALA A 219 -27.23 -6.96 16.96
N LYS A 220 -27.07 -6.08 15.95
CA LYS A 220 -28.09 -5.14 15.49
C LYS A 220 -29.47 -5.79 15.59
N SER A 221 -30.34 -5.25 16.45
CA SER A 221 -31.68 -5.80 16.60
C SER A 221 -32.32 -5.88 15.22
N LYS A 222 -32.72 -7.10 14.83
CA LYS A 222 -33.43 -7.41 13.59
C LYS A 222 -34.39 -6.26 13.24
N PRO A 223 -34.25 -5.61 12.07
CA PRO A 223 -35.21 -4.60 11.64
C PRO A 223 -36.64 -5.19 11.68
N PRO A 224 -37.66 -4.44 12.14
CA PRO A 224 -39.04 -4.92 12.13
C PRO A 224 -39.43 -5.42 10.73
N GLY A 225 -39.83 -6.70 10.61
CA GLY A 225 -40.25 -7.32 9.35
C GLY A 225 -39.16 -7.97 8.50
N PHE A 226 -37.87 -7.90 8.88
CA PHE A 226 -36.78 -8.57 8.14
C PHE A 226 -36.68 -10.05 8.50
N GLU A 227 -37.13 -11.02 7.70
CA GLU A 227 -36.96 -12.44 8.03
C GLU A 227 -35.57 -12.97 7.64
N ARG A 228 -34.88 -13.64 8.58
CA ARG A 228 -33.58 -14.27 8.29
C ARG A 228 -33.78 -15.53 7.45
N SER A 229 -33.78 -15.35 6.15
CA SER A 229 -33.95 -16.44 5.18
C SER A 229 -32.60 -16.95 4.70
N LEU A 230 -32.41 -18.27 4.68
CA LEU A 230 -31.22 -18.93 4.15
C LEU A 230 -31.59 -19.78 2.92
N PHE A 231 -30.84 -19.64 1.85
CA PHE A 231 -30.99 -20.48 0.66
C PHE A 231 -29.85 -21.48 0.58
N LEU A 232 -30.19 -22.78 0.54
CA LEU A 232 -29.25 -23.88 0.33
C LEU A 232 -29.43 -24.43 -1.07
N LEU A 233 -28.33 -24.54 -1.81
CA LEU A 233 -28.29 -24.97 -3.22
C LEU A 233 -27.20 -26.03 -3.40
N PRO A 234 -27.22 -26.89 -4.43
CA PRO A 234 -26.02 -27.57 -4.92
C PRO A 234 -24.98 -26.56 -5.45
N ALA A 235 -23.73 -27.01 -5.65
CA ALA A 235 -22.64 -26.22 -6.27
C ALA A 235 -22.87 -26.04 -7.78
N GLU A 236 -23.85 -25.21 -8.15
CA GLU A 236 -24.24 -24.97 -9.53
C GLU A 236 -24.44 -23.45 -9.76
N PRO A 237 -23.62 -22.81 -10.62
CA PRO A 237 -23.59 -21.36 -10.74
C PRO A 237 -24.87 -20.76 -11.32
N MET A 238 -25.50 -21.37 -12.34
CA MET A 238 -26.72 -20.81 -12.94
C MET A 238 -27.90 -20.79 -11.96
N LEU A 239 -28.01 -21.81 -11.11
CA LEU A 239 -29.00 -21.93 -10.06
C LEU A 239 -28.78 -20.87 -8.99
N MET A 240 -27.53 -20.60 -8.65
CA MET A 240 -27.17 -19.49 -7.76
C MET A 240 -27.66 -18.16 -8.34
N LEU A 241 -27.43 -17.91 -9.64
CA LEU A 241 -27.91 -16.69 -10.31
C LEU A 241 -29.45 -16.56 -10.29
N ALA A 242 -30.17 -17.65 -10.55
CA ALA A 242 -31.63 -17.67 -10.47
C ALA A 242 -32.15 -17.41 -9.03
N THR A 243 -31.38 -17.80 -8.02
CA THR A 243 -31.76 -17.68 -6.61
C THR A 243 -31.59 -16.26 -6.06
N ILE A 244 -30.65 -15.47 -6.59
CA ILE A 244 -30.31 -14.14 -6.04
C ILE A 244 -31.51 -13.18 -5.95
N PRO A 245 -32.37 -13.02 -6.98
CA PRO A 245 -33.55 -12.18 -6.87
C PRO A 245 -34.55 -12.67 -5.82
N ALA A 246 -34.70 -14.00 -5.68
CA ALA A 246 -35.58 -14.60 -4.69
C ALA A 246 -35.06 -14.37 -3.26
N ALA A 247 -33.75 -14.54 -3.06
CA ALA A 247 -33.10 -14.22 -1.79
C ALA A 247 -33.26 -12.73 -1.44
N SER A 248 -32.98 -11.84 -2.40
CA SER A 248 -33.19 -10.38 -2.24
C SER A 248 -34.64 -10.03 -1.89
N LYS A 249 -35.61 -10.77 -2.46
CA LYS A 249 -37.05 -10.59 -2.19
C LYS A 249 -37.43 -10.93 -0.75
N THR A 250 -36.79 -11.94 -0.15
CA THR A 250 -36.98 -12.27 1.28
C THR A 250 -36.30 -11.28 2.22
N GLY A 251 -35.22 -10.65 1.76
CA GLY A 251 -34.51 -9.57 2.44
C GLY A 251 -33.34 -9.06 1.59
N LYS A 252 -32.99 -7.78 1.71
CA LYS A 252 -31.95 -7.14 0.88
C LYS A 252 -30.54 -7.73 1.04
N GLU A 253 -30.29 -8.47 2.12
CA GLU A 253 -29.00 -9.04 2.51
C GLU A 253 -29.05 -10.56 2.26
N PRO A 254 -28.80 -11.04 1.03
CA PRO A 254 -29.00 -12.45 0.69
C PRO A 254 -28.02 -13.37 1.42
N ALA A 255 -28.53 -14.42 2.06
CA ALA A 255 -27.75 -15.53 2.59
C ALA A 255 -27.94 -16.76 1.70
N ILE A 256 -26.93 -17.09 0.88
CA ILE A 256 -26.95 -18.19 -0.09
C ILE A 256 -25.71 -19.05 0.12
N LEU A 257 -25.91 -20.33 0.45
CA LEU A 257 -24.84 -21.31 0.55
C LEU A 257 -25.01 -22.35 -0.57
N SER A 258 -23.96 -22.53 -1.36
CA SER A 258 -23.97 -23.41 -2.53
C SER A 258 -23.00 -24.58 -2.29
N GLY A 259 -23.51 -25.81 -2.23
CA GLY A 259 -22.73 -27.05 -2.18
C GLY A 259 -21.71 -27.14 -1.04
N ILE A 260 -22.01 -26.58 0.14
CA ILE A 260 -21.14 -26.58 1.32
C ILE A 260 -21.87 -27.14 2.53
N SER A 261 -21.18 -27.95 3.34
CA SER A 261 -21.72 -28.58 4.56
C SER A 261 -20.63 -28.88 5.61
N ASP A 262 -19.56 -28.08 5.63
CA ASP A 262 -18.46 -28.22 6.58
C ASP A 262 -18.62 -27.36 7.85
N ALA A 263 -17.63 -27.44 8.75
CA ALA A 263 -17.62 -26.71 10.01
C ALA A 263 -17.72 -25.19 9.86
N ALA A 264 -17.21 -24.61 8.76
CA ALA A 264 -17.29 -23.18 8.52
C ALA A 264 -18.72 -22.75 8.13
N ALA A 265 -19.41 -23.57 7.33
CA ALA A 265 -20.82 -23.37 7.02
C ALA A 265 -21.71 -23.59 8.25
N GLU A 266 -21.43 -24.61 9.08
CA GLU A 266 -22.14 -24.84 10.33
C GLU A 266 -21.97 -23.67 11.32
N ASP A 267 -20.77 -23.11 11.45
CA ASP A 267 -20.53 -21.92 12.28
C ASP A 267 -21.29 -20.69 11.77
N PHE A 268 -21.35 -20.50 10.46
CA PHE A 268 -22.18 -19.46 9.85
C PHE A 268 -23.66 -19.66 10.17
N VAL A 269 -24.22 -20.85 9.96
CA VAL A 269 -25.65 -21.13 10.25
C VAL A 269 -25.95 -20.94 11.73
N LYS A 270 -25.07 -21.39 12.62
CA LYS A 270 -25.20 -21.21 14.06
C LYS A 270 -25.23 -19.73 14.46
N SER A 271 -24.41 -18.90 13.81
CA SER A 271 -24.33 -17.47 14.10
C SER A 271 -25.49 -16.71 13.46
N PHE A 272 -25.79 -17.01 12.20
CA PHE A 272 -26.86 -16.37 11.43
C PHE A 272 -28.25 -16.71 11.98
N GLN A 273 -28.47 -17.94 12.44
CA GLN A 273 -29.73 -18.46 12.97
C GLN A 273 -30.91 -18.20 12.02
N PRO A 274 -30.96 -18.90 10.87
CA PRO A 274 -32.05 -18.71 9.91
C PRO A 274 -33.40 -19.03 10.56
N GLU A 275 -34.41 -18.24 10.22
CA GLU A 275 -35.81 -18.45 10.62
C GLU A 275 -36.53 -19.37 9.64
N THR A 276 -36.20 -19.24 8.35
CA THR A 276 -36.67 -20.09 7.27
C THR A 276 -35.50 -20.47 6.38
N THR A 277 -35.43 -21.75 6.02
CA THR A 277 -34.42 -22.26 5.09
C THR A 277 -35.10 -22.78 3.83
N PHE A 278 -34.77 -22.20 2.68
CA PHE A 278 -35.21 -22.67 1.38
C PHE A 278 -34.15 -23.61 0.78
N MET A 279 -34.51 -24.87 0.57
CA MET A 279 -33.66 -25.85 -0.10
C MET A 279 -34.08 -25.95 -1.56
N VAL A 280 -33.22 -25.49 -2.47
CA VAL A 280 -33.53 -25.45 -3.91
C VAL A 280 -32.81 -26.58 -4.63
N GLY A 281 -33.57 -27.40 -5.36
CA GLY A 281 -33.03 -28.58 -6.04
C GLY A 281 -32.48 -29.62 -5.06
N THR A 282 -31.34 -30.23 -5.39
CA THR A 282 -30.70 -31.31 -4.61
C THR A 282 -29.76 -30.81 -3.50
N ALA A 283 -30.14 -29.73 -2.82
CA ALA A 283 -29.34 -29.12 -1.77
C ALA A 283 -29.07 -30.09 -0.60
N GLN A 284 -27.88 -29.98 0.01
CA GLN A 284 -27.52 -30.76 1.18
C GLN A 284 -28.10 -30.14 2.45
N SER A 285 -28.70 -30.96 3.31
CA SER A 285 -29.13 -30.53 4.65
C SER A 285 -27.95 -30.42 5.61
N MET A 286 -28.09 -29.61 6.65
CA MET A 286 -27.06 -29.37 7.68
C MET A 286 -27.70 -29.10 9.05
N PRO A 287 -26.94 -29.21 10.16
CA PRO A 287 -27.45 -28.90 11.49
C PRO A 287 -27.84 -27.41 11.65
N GLY A 288 -28.82 -27.13 12.51
CA GLY A 288 -29.19 -25.75 12.90
C GLY A 288 -30.16 -25.03 11.96
N LEU A 289 -30.70 -25.70 10.95
CA LEU A 289 -31.73 -25.13 10.06
C LEU A 289 -33.10 -25.03 10.74
N ALA A 290 -33.88 -24.01 10.39
CA ALA A 290 -35.25 -23.82 10.87
C ALA A 290 -36.24 -23.68 9.69
N ASN A 291 -37.49 -24.12 9.91
CA ASN A 291 -38.61 -24.06 8.95
C ASN A 291 -38.20 -24.36 7.50
N THR A 292 -37.65 -25.55 7.27
CA THR A 292 -37.13 -25.92 5.94
C THR A 292 -38.26 -26.06 4.91
N VAL A 293 -38.15 -25.32 3.80
CA VAL A 293 -39.04 -25.38 2.64
C VAL A 293 -38.27 -25.95 1.44
N GLN A 294 -38.75 -27.07 0.91
CA GLN A 294 -38.14 -27.73 -0.25
C GLN A 294 -38.75 -27.17 -1.55
N LEU A 295 -37.90 -26.66 -2.43
CA LEU A 295 -38.24 -26.13 -3.76
C LEU A 295 -37.63 -27.05 -4.82
N GLU A 296 -38.42 -28.05 -5.22
CA GLU A 296 -38.00 -29.09 -6.16
C GLU A 296 -37.74 -28.51 -7.57
N ALA A 297 -36.53 -28.71 -8.07
CA ALA A 297 -36.12 -28.32 -9.40
C ALA A 297 -35.05 -29.26 -9.96
N THR A 298 -35.14 -29.59 -11.24
CA THR A 298 -34.23 -30.55 -11.91
C THR A 298 -33.15 -29.88 -12.74
N SER A 299 -33.29 -28.58 -12.99
CA SER A 299 -32.34 -27.76 -13.75
C SER A 299 -32.40 -26.30 -13.29
N PRO A 300 -31.37 -25.48 -13.56
CA PRO A 300 -31.38 -24.05 -13.24
C PRO A 300 -32.56 -23.30 -13.89
N CYS A 301 -32.91 -23.64 -15.13
CA CYS A 301 -34.04 -23.02 -15.84
C CYS A 301 -35.37 -23.34 -15.14
N SER A 302 -35.61 -24.62 -14.82
CA SER A 302 -36.81 -25.02 -14.06
C SER A 302 -36.86 -24.41 -12.67
N ALA A 303 -35.71 -24.27 -12.00
CA ALA A 303 -35.61 -23.64 -10.69
C ALA A 303 -36.01 -22.16 -10.75
N SER A 304 -35.59 -21.43 -11.79
CA SER A 304 -35.98 -20.02 -11.97
C SER A 304 -37.50 -19.84 -12.01
N LEU A 305 -38.23 -20.76 -12.64
CA LEU A 305 -39.70 -20.76 -12.68
C LEU A 305 -40.32 -21.10 -11.32
N VAL A 306 -39.78 -22.09 -10.61
CA VAL A 306 -40.25 -22.48 -9.27
C VAL A 306 -40.06 -21.34 -8.28
N LEU A 307 -38.89 -20.69 -8.31
CA LEU A 307 -38.59 -19.52 -7.50
C LEU A 307 -39.53 -18.35 -7.84
N ALA A 308 -39.76 -18.09 -9.13
CA ALA A 308 -40.68 -17.05 -9.58
C ALA A 308 -42.10 -17.25 -9.01
N LYS A 309 -42.65 -18.47 -9.13
CA LYS A 309 -43.99 -18.81 -8.60
C LYS A 309 -44.08 -18.71 -7.07
N HIS A 310 -43.01 -19.09 -6.37
CA HIS A 310 -43.03 -19.11 -4.92
C HIS A 310 -42.96 -17.69 -4.31
N PHE A 311 -42.06 -16.86 -4.81
CA PHE A 311 -41.75 -15.56 -4.20
C PHE A 311 -42.50 -14.37 -4.83
N TRP A 312 -43.08 -14.57 -6.02
CA TRP A 312 -43.91 -13.57 -6.68
C TRP A 312 -45.25 -14.20 -7.08
N PRO A 313 -46.26 -14.20 -6.18
CA PRO A 313 -47.58 -14.73 -6.54
C PRO A 313 -48.21 -13.95 -7.71
N GLU A 314 -47.92 -12.65 -7.81
CA GLU A 314 -48.25 -11.80 -8.94
C GLU A 314 -47.15 -10.73 -9.12
N THR A 315 -46.79 -10.40 -10.36
CA THR A 315 -45.86 -9.32 -10.74
C THR A 315 -46.13 -8.89 -12.18
N SER A 316 -46.15 -7.58 -12.44
CA SER A 316 -46.32 -7.08 -13.82
C SER A 316 -45.04 -7.13 -14.64
N LYS A 317 -43.89 -7.38 -14.00
CA LYS A 317 -42.56 -7.30 -14.60
C LYS A 317 -41.74 -8.56 -14.36
N ALA A 318 -40.89 -8.89 -15.33
CA ALA A 318 -39.84 -9.91 -15.19
C ALA A 318 -38.58 -9.53 -15.97
N VAL A 319 -37.43 -9.99 -15.49
CA VAL A 319 -36.18 -9.96 -16.26
C VAL A 319 -35.93 -11.36 -16.80
N VAL A 320 -35.52 -11.44 -18.06
CA VAL A 320 -35.28 -12.72 -18.74
C VAL A 320 -33.85 -12.75 -19.29
N ALA A 321 -33.17 -13.88 -19.10
CA ALA A 321 -31.90 -14.19 -19.75
C ALA A 321 -31.97 -15.61 -20.31
N LYS A 322 -31.24 -15.91 -21.39
CA LYS A 322 -31.18 -17.29 -21.89
C LYS A 322 -30.46 -18.19 -20.90
N CYS A 323 -30.96 -19.41 -20.72
CA CYS A 323 -30.43 -20.35 -19.74
C CYS A 323 -29.02 -20.85 -20.09
N ASP A 324 -28.62 -20.78 -21.36
CA ASP A 324 -27.27 -21.11 -21.83
C ASP A 324 -26.34 -19.88 -21.95
N ASN A 325 -26.83 -18.68 -21.67
CA ASN A 325 -26.05 -17.44 -21.73
C ASN A 325 -25.64 -16.98 -20.33
N TYR A 326 -24.55 -17.56 -19.83
CA TYR A 326 -24.05 -17.27 -18.49
C TYR A 326 -23.68 -15.79 -18.28
N ALA A 327 -23.05 -15.15 -19.25
CA ALA A 327 -22.69 -13.73 -19.16
C ALA A 327 -23.94 -12.83 -19.00
N ALA A 328 -25.00 -13.12 -19.75
CA ALA A 328 -26.28 -12.42 -19.60
C ALA A 328 -26.91 -12.67 -18.22
N ALA A 329 -26.89 -13.91 -17.73
CA ALA A 329 -27.43 -14.24 -16.42
C ALA A 329 -26.69 -13.51 -15.28
N LEU A 330 -25.36 -13.36 -15.39
CA LEU A 330 -24.54 -12.59 -14.45
C LEU A 330 -25.01 -11.12 -14.36
N MET A 331 -25.38 -10.50 -15.48
CA MET A 331 -25.89 -9.12 -15.49
C MET A 331 -27.38 -9.03 -15.10
N ALA A 332 -28.17 -10.04 -15.48
CA ALA A 332 -29.61 -10.06 -15.27
C ALA A 332 -30.02 -10.28 -13.81
N ALA A 333 -29.25 -11.08 -13.05
CA ALA A 333 -29.52 -11.35 -11.65
C ALA A 333 -29.57 -10.10 -10.76
N PRO A 334 -28.55 -9.20 -10.75
CA PRO A 334 -28.62 -7.98 -9.95
C PRO A 334 -29.70 -7.00 -10.46
N LEU A 335 -29.95 -6.96 -11.78
CA LEU A 335 -31.05 -6.16 -12.35
C LEU A 335 -32.41 -6.60 -11.81
N ALA A 336 -32.70 -7.90 -11.86
CA ALA A 336 -33.94 -8.48 -11.37
C ALA A 336 -34.10 -8.26 -9.86
N ALA A 337 -33.03 -8.48 -9.10
CA ALA A 337 -33.02 -8.32 -7.65
C ALA A 337 -33.29 -6.87 -7.22
N GLN A 338 -32.63 -5.90 -7.85
CA GLN A 338 -32.80 -4.47 -7.53
C GLN A 338 -34.17 -3.94 -7.97
N GLN A 339 -34.74 -4.48 -9.04
CA GLN A 339 -36.11 -4.19 -9.46
C GLN A 339 -37.17 -4.97 -8.65
N SER A 340 -36.76 -5.89 -7.77
CA SER A 340 -37.64 -6.76 -6.99
C SER A 340 -38.60 -7.61 -7.84
N VAL A 341 -38.12 -8.09 -8.99
CA VAL A 341 -38.85 -8.92 -9.97
C VAL A 341 -38.18 -10.28 -10.15
N PRO A 342 -38.88 -11.32 -10.63
CA PRO A 342 -38.25 -12.61 -10.90
C PRO A 342 -37.23 -12.50 -12.05
N LEU A 343 -36.14 -13.26 -11.92
CA LEU A 343 -35.29 -13.64 -13.04
C LEU A 343 -35.80 -14.97 -13.60
N ILE A 344 -36.19 -14.97 -14.87
CA ILE A 344 -36.56 -16.19 -15.59
C ILE A 344 -35.43 -16.55 -16.54
N LEU A 345 -34.97 -17.80 -16.46
CA LEU A 345 -33.97 -18.35 -17.36
C LEU A 345 -34.66 -19.11 -18.50
N ASP A 346 -34.58 -18.54 -19.70
CA ASP A 346 -35.26 -19.01 -20.91
C ASP A 346 -34.46 -20.13 -21.59
N ASP A 347 -34.99 -21.35 -21.60
CA ASP A 347 -34.42 -22.52 -22.29
C ASP A 347 -35.01 -22.73 -23.70
N GLY A 348 -35.79 -21.77 -24.20
CA GLY A 348 -36.53 -21.84 -25.47
C GLY A 348 -37.92 -22.46 -25.34
N SER A 349 -38.37 -22.79 -24.13
CA SER A 349 -39.74 -23.25 -23.87
C SER A 349 -40.76 -22.10 -23.89
N ASP A 350 -42.05 -22.45 -24.02
CA ASP A 350 -43.12 -21.46 -24.04
C ASP A 350 -43.37 -20.84 -22.64
N LEU A 351 -42.92 -19.59 -22.48
CA LEU A 351 -43.09 -18.81 -21.25
C LEU A 351 -44.50 -18.19 -21.09
N THR A 352 -45.41 -18.36 -22.06
CA THR A 352 -46.76 -17.76 -22.02
C THR A 352 -47.53 -18.19 -20.76
N SER A 353 -47.36 -19.45 -20.34
CA SER A 353 -48.02 -19.99 -19.15
C SER A 353 -47.59 -19.28 -17.87
N ILE A 354 -46.27 -19.12 -17.64
CA ILE A 354 -45.74 -18.44 -16.47
C ILE A 354 -46.07 -16.94 -16.49
N PHE A 355 -46.02 -16.30 -17.66
CA PHE A 355 -46.38 -14.88 -17.78
C PHE A 355 -47.85 -14.64 -17.47
N THR A 356 -48.74 -15.54 -17.92
CA THR A 356 -50.17 -15.46 -17.60
C THR A 356 -50.42 -15.70 -16.12
N GLU A 357 -49.81 -16.74 -15.54
CA GLU A 357 -49.95 -17.11 -14.13
C GLU A 357 -49.50 -15.97 -13.20
N LEU A 358 -48.35 -15.35 -13.50
CA LEU A 358 -47.79 -14.27 -12.69
C LEU A 358 -48.33 -12.88 -13.06
N LYS A 359 -49.16 -12.76 -14.11
CA LYS A 359 -49.67 -11.49 -14.67
C LYS A 359 -48.57 -10.54 -15.18
N ILE A 360 -47.52 -11.10 -15.78
CA ILE A 360 -46.42 -10.33 -16.37
C ILE A 360 -46.91 -9.67 -17.67
N THR A 361 -46.74 -8.35 -17.74
CA THR A 361 -47.08 -7.52 -18.92
C THR A 361 -45.86 -6.82 -19.49
N ASP A 362 -44.75 -6.77 -18.77
CA ASP A 362 -43.51 -6.11 -19.16
C ASP A 362 -42.31 -7.04 -18.94
N VAL A 363 -41.53 -7.30 -19.97
CA VAL A 363 -40.35 -8.17 -19.91
C VAL A 363 -39.12 -7.42 -20.40
N THR A 364 -38.02 -7.52 -19.65
CA THR A 364 -36.71 -7.03 -20.08
C THR A 364 -35.78 -8.22 -20.31
N TYR A 365 -35.41 -8.45 -21.57
CA TYR A 365 -34.39 -9.41 -21.95
C TYR A 365 -32.99 -8.81 -21.78
N VAL A 366 -32.05 -9.63 -21.31
CA VAL A 366 -30.63 -9.25 -21.15
C VAL A 366 -29.75 -10.12 -22.04
N GLY A 367 -28.82 -9.49 -22.76
CA GLY A 367 -27.76 -10.12 -23.55
C GLY A 367 -28.18 -10.72 -24.89
N SER A 368 -29.48 -10.84 -25.19
CA SER A 368 -29.97 -11.26 -26.50
C SER A 368 -31.40 -10.79 -26.74
N ASP A 369 -31.80 -10.66 -28.00
CA ASP A 369 -33.18 -10.40 -28.35
C ASP A 369 -34.12 -11.47 -27.82
N GLY A 370 -35.25 -11.00 -27.27
CA GLY A 370 -36.32 -11.84 -26.76
C GLY A 370 -37.37 -12.22 -27.80
N TRP A 371 -38.27 -13.11 -27.40
CA TRP A 371 -39.45 -13.46 -28.19
C TRP A 371 -40.56 -12.41 -28.00
N SER A 372 -41.41 -12.22 -29.03
CA SER A 372 -42.61 -11.41 -28.88
C SER A 372 -43.75 -12.25 -28.28
N PHE A 373 -44.36 -11.78 -27.19
CA PHE A 373 -45.53 -12.41 -26.58
C PHE A 373 -46.76 -11.50 -26.73
N GLY A 374 -47.91 -12.08 -27.05
CA GLY A 374 -49.15 -11.32 -27.21
C GLY A 374 -49.54 -10.63 -25.90
N GLY A 375 -49.62 -9.29 -25.91
CA GLY A 375 -50.01 -8.51 -24.73
C GLY A 375 -48.88 -8.24 -23.72
N VAL A 376 -47.63 -8.61 -24.03
CA VAL A 376 -46.45 -8.33 -23.20
C VAL A 376 -45.55 -7.34 -23.95
N THR A 377 -45.18 -6.25 -23.30
CA THR A 377 -44.16 -5.33 -23.79
C THR A 377 -42.78 -5.92 -23.53
N VAL A 378 -41.95 -6.00 -24.58
CA VAL A 378 -40.60 -6.58 -24.50
C VAL A 378 -39.57 -5.48 -24.79
N SER A 379 -38.61 -5.32 -23.88
CA SER A 379 -37.40 -4.52 -24.08
C SER A 379 -36.15 -5.39 -23.98
N THR A 380 -35.05 -4.94 -24.59
CA THR A 380 -33.77 -5.66 -24.56
C THR A 380 -32.65 -4.74 -24.08
N LEU A 381 -31.78 -5.26 -23.22
CA LEU A 381 -30.51 -4.64 -22.82
C LEU A 381 -29.39 -5.54 -23.35
N HIS A 382 -28.64 -5.06 -24.34
CA HIS A 382 -27.70 -5.90 -25.09
C HIS A 382 -26.33 -6.01 -24.39
N THR A 383 -25.91 -4.94 -23.75
CA THR A 383 -24.54 -4.80 -23.22
C THR A 383 -24.52 -4.59 -21.71
N ALA A 384 -23.36 -4.81 -21.09
CA ALA A 384 -23.13 -4.43 -19.70
C ALA A 384 -23.37 -2.93 -19.44
N GLY A 385 -23.05 -2.08 -20.43
CA GLY A 385 -23.33 -0.65 -20.39
C GLY A 385 -24.84 -0.33 -20.33
N ASP A 386 -25.65 -1.06 -21.10
CA ASP A 386 -27.12 -0.89 -21.08
C ASP A 386 -27.70 -1.26 -19.70
N VAL A 387 -27.23 -2.37 -19.12
CA VAL A 387 -27.64 -2.81 -17.78
C VAL A 387 -27.16 -1.83 -16.71
N PHE A 388 -25.91 -1.36 -16.78
CA PHE A 388 -25.34 -0.36 -15.88
C PHE A 388 -26.16 0.94 -15.89
N ASN A 389 -26.54 1.42 -17.08
CA ASN A 389 -27.39 2.59 -17.24
C ASN A 389 -28.81 2.34 -16.71
N ALA A 390 -29.41 1.17 -16.96
CA ALA A 390 -30.73 0.79 -16.47
C ALA A 390 -30.79 0.69 -14.94
N LEU A 391 -29.67 0.39 -14.30
CA LEU A 391 -29.49 0.40 -12.84
C LEU A 391 -29.22 1.79 -12.25
N GLY A 392 -29.14 2.83 -13.08
CA GLY A 392 -28.93 4.21 -12.61
C GLY A 392 -27.47 4.56 -12.31
N LYS A 393 -26.52 3.94 -13.02
CA LYS A 393 -25.07 4.19 -12.90
C LYS A 393 -24.54 3.98 -11.48
N PRO A 394 -24.58 2.75 -10.97
CA PRO A 394 -24.28 2.48 -9.58
C PRO A 394 -22.81 2.73 -9.22
N GLU A 395 -22.56 3.02 -7.94
CA GLU A 395 -21.22 3.27 -7.40
C GLU A 395 -20.37 2.00 -7.23
N TYR A 396 -20.94 0.80 -7.40
CA TYR A 396 -20.26 -0.48 -7.23
C TYR A 396 -20.25 -1.27 -8.53
N LEU A 397 -19.06 -1.61 -9.02
CA LEU A 397 -18.88 -2.40 -10.24
C LEU A 397 -18.11 -3.69 -9.92
N ALA A 398 -18.75 -4.84 -10.17
CA ALA A 398 -18.10 -6.15 -10.05
C ALA A 398 -17.64 -6.65 -11.42
N VAL A 399 -16.34 -6.77 -11.62
CA VAL A 399 -15.73 -7.26 -12.85
C VAL A 399 -15.55 -8.77 -12.77
N VAL A 400 -15.98 -9.48 -13.81
CA VAL A 400 -15.95 -10.95 -13.90
C VAL A 400 -15.47 -11.41 -15.26
N ASN A 401 -15.00 -12.64 -15.35
CA ASN A 401 -14.80 -13.33 -16.62
C ASN A 401 -15.73 -14.56 -16.69
N PRO A 402 -16.77 -14.54 -17.54
CA PRO A 402 -17.70 -15.67 -17.68
C PRO A 402 -17.06 -16.98 -18.12
N ALA A 403 -15.88 -16.94 -18.75
CA ALA A 403 -15.17 -18.15 -19.18
C ALA A 403 -14.64 -18.99 -18.00
N ASP A 404 -14.65 -18.43 -16.79
CA ASP A 404 -14.22 -19.11 -15.56
C ASP A 404 -15.03 -20.37 -15.23
N GLN A 405 -16.21 -20.58 -15.83
CA GLN A 405 -16.97 -21.83 -15.73
C GLN A 405 -16.17 -23.07 -16.12
N SER A 406 -15.17 -22.89 -16.98
CA SER A 406 -14.32 -23.97 -17.49
C SER A 406 -12.88 -23.90 -16.98
N MET A 407 -12.54 -22.91 -16.15
CA MET A 407 -11.15 -22.64 -15.75
C MET A 407 -10.82 -23.19 -14.35
N SER A 408 -9.98 -24.22 -14.31
CA SER A 408 -9.38 -24.70 -13.07
C SER A 408 -8.31 -23.72 -12.53
N PRO A 409 -8.09 -23.63 -11.21
CA PRO A 409 -8.82 -24.32 -10.14
C PRO A 409 -10.03 -23.55 -9.60
N PHE A 410 -10.23 -22.30 -10.01
CA PHE A 410 -11.31 -21.45 -9.50
C PHE A 410 -12.50 -21.39 -10.44
N GLN A 411 -13.19 -22.52 -10.60
CA GLN A 411 -14.33 -22.61 -11.50
C GLN A 411 -15.52 -21.81 -10.98
N SER A 412 -16.13 -21.00 -11.86
CA SER A 412 -17.40 -20.30 -11.66
C SER A 412 -17.46 -19.32 -10.47
N LEU A 413 -16.33 -18.79 -9.99
CA LEU A 413 -16.35 -17.76 -8.95
C LEU A 413 -17.05 -16.47 -9.39
N SER A 414 -17.15 -16.21 -10.70
CA SER A 414 -17.92 -15.11 -11.27
C SER A 414 -19.39 -15.08 -10.80
N ALA A 415 -19.98 -16.23 -10.45
CA ALA A 415 -21.36 -16.31 -9.91
C ALA A 415 -21.54 -15.59 -8.56
N LEU A 416 -20.45 -15.25 -7.87
CA LEU A 416 -20.46 -14.47 -6.63
C LEU A 416 -20.72 -12.98 -6.88
N ALA A 417 -20.35 -12.45 -8.05
CA ALA A 417 -20.43 -11.02 -8.35
C ALA A 417 -21.88 -10.48 -8.32
N PRO A 418 -22.88 -11.18 -8.88
CA PRO A 418 -24.29 -10.78 -8.77
C PRO A 418 -24.81 -10.64 -7.34
N MET A 419 -24.34 -11.45 -6.39
CA MET A 419 -24.71 -11.31 -4.98
C MET A 419 -24.14 -10.01 -4.40
N LEU A 420 -22.87 -9.73 -4.65
CA LEU A 420 -22.20 -8.51 -4.21
C LEU A 420 -22.82 -7.26 -4.84
N ALA A 421 -23.05 -7.30 -6.15
CA ALA A 421 -23.73 -6.23 -6.86
C ALA A 421 -25.15 -6.01 -6.29
N THR A 422 -25.92 -7.06 -6.02
CA THR A 422 -27.24 -6.91 -5.38
C THR A 422 -27.14 -6.26 -4.01
N LEU A 423 -26.23 -6.74 -3.15
CA LEU A 423 -25.99 -6.20 -1.81
C LEU A 423 -25.63 -4.70 -1.83
N ARG A 424 -24.84 -4.29 -2.83
CA ARG A 424 -24.28 -2.94 -2.93
C ARG A 424 -25.05 -2.01 -3.86
N ASN A 425 -26.22 -2.43 -4.37
CA ASN A 425 -26.93 -1.74 -5.47
C ASN A 425 -25.99 -1.42 -6.64
N GLY A 426 -25.17 -2.41 -7.01
CA GLY A 426 -24.11 -2.37 -8.00
C GLY A 426 -24.49 -2.99 -9.35
N ALA A 427 -23.52 -3.04 -10.25
CA ALA A 427 -23.62 -3.73 -11.54
C ALA A 427 -22.51 -4.76 -11.72
N VAL A 428 -22.66 -5.62 -12.72
CA VAL A 428 -21.66 -6.62 -13.11
C VAL A 428 -21.15 -6.29 -14.51
N LEU A 429 -19.83 -6.31 -14.69
CA LEU A 429 -19.13 -6.16 -15.97
C LEU A 429 -18.48 -7.48 -16.35
N PRO A 430 -19.09 -8.27 -17.26
CA PRO A 430 -18.45 -9.41 -17.88
C PRO A 430 -17.35 -8.95 -18.86
N LEU A 431 -16.13 -9.47 -18.68
CA LEU A 431 -15.03 -9.31 -19.62
C LEU A 431 -15.22 -10.22 -20.83
N GLU A 432 -14.78 -9.76 -21.99
CA GLU A 432 -14.91 -10.46 -23.27
C GLU A 432 -13.56 -10.52 -24.00
N GLY A 433 -13.38 -11.52 -24.88
CA GLY A 433 -12.22 -11.58 -25.77
C GLY A 433 -10.89 -11.85 -25.06
N ASP A 434 -9.88 -11.01 -25.33
CA ASP A 434 -8.57 -11.10 -24.67
C ASP A 434 -8.69 -10.68 -23.19
N ILE A 435 -8.20 -11.55 -22.32
CA ILE A 435 -8.25 -11.39 -20.87
C ILE A 435 -6.85 -11.21 -20.28
N SER A 436 -5.84 -10.88 -21.09
CA SER A 436 -4.56 -10.40 -20.57
C SER A 436 -4.78 -9.24 -19.58
N ALA A 437 -3.89 -9.06 -18.60
CA ALA A 437 -4.07 -8.03 -17.57
C ALA A 437 -4.28 -6.62 -18.18
N ALA A 438 -3.52 -6.32 -19.25
CA ALA A 438 -3.66 -5.08 -20.00
C ALA A 438 -5.01 -4.98 -20.73
N ALA A 439 -5.47 -6.04 -21.40
CA ALA A 439 -6.77 -6.04 -22.10
C ALA A 439 -7.95 -5.97 -21.13
N ALA A 440 -7.86 -6.63 -19.98
CA ALA A 440 -8.86 -6.53 -18.92
C ALA A 440 -8.92 -5.10 -18.34
N LYS A 441 -7.76 -4.46 -18.08
CA LYS A 441 -7.70 -3.05 -17.65
C LYS A 441 -8.32 -2.12 -18.70
N ASP A 442 -7.97 -2.29 -19.98
CA ASP A 442 -8.53 -1.51 -21.08
C ASP A 442 -10.06 -1.61 -21.16
N GLN A 443 -10.63 -2.81 -21.00
CA GLN A 443 -12.07 -3.00 -20.98
C GLN A 443 -12.74 -2.25 -19.82
N ILE A 444 -12.15 -2.26 -18.63
CA ILE A 444 -12.64 -1.51 -17.47
C ILE A 444 -12.54 -0.01 -17.73
N GLN A 445 -11.40 0.48 -18.23
CA GLN A 445 -11.21 1.89 -18.57
C GLN A 445 -12.21 2.38 -19.61
N ARG A 446 -12.45 1.60 -20.68
CA ARG A 446 -13.46 1.92 -21.70
C ARG A 446 -14.87 1.97 -21.11
N HIS A 447 -15.23 1.04 -20.23
CA HIS A 447 -16.52 1.06 -19.56
C HIS A 447 -16.67 2.31 -18.69
N VAL A 448 -15.67 2.61 -17.86
CA VAL A 448 -15.67 3.76 -16.96
C VAL A 448 -15.70 5.09 -17.72
N ALA A 449 -14.92 5.22 -18.80
CA ALA A 449 -14.93 6.40 -19.66
C ALA A 449 -16.31 6.63 -20.32
N ALA A 450 -17.02 5.56 -20.70
CA ALA A 450 -18.32 5.65 -21.35
C ALA A 450 -19.49 5.90 -20.37
N HIS A 451 -19.42 5.36 -19.16
CA HIS A 451 -20.58 5.30 -18.26
C HIS A 451 -20.43 6.10 -16.96
N GLY A 452 -19.20 6.44 -16.56
CA GLY A 452 -18.86 7.11 -15.32
C GLY A 452 -18.03 6.22 -14.40
N MET A 453 -17.29 6.85 -13.49
CA MET A 453 -16.39 6.18 -12.57
C MET A 453 -17.14 5.63 -11.35
N PRO A 454 -17.06 4.31 -11.08
CA PRO A 454 -17.63 3.75 -9.86
C PRO A 454 -16.77 4.16 -8.65
N LYS A 455 -17.38 4.18 -7.47
CA LYS A 455 -16.64 4.35 -6.22
C LYS A 455 -15.84 3.11 -5.86
N PHE A 456 -16.40 1.93 -6.14
CA PHE A 456 -15.84 0.62 -5.80
C PHE A 456 -15.71 -0.27 -7.02
N LEU A 457 -14.56 -0.94 -7.14
CA LEU A 457 -14.27 -1.92 -8.18
C LEU A 457 -13.90 -3.25 -7.52
N ALA A 458 -14.74 -4.27 -7.73
CA ALA A 458 -14.50 -5.62 -7.21
C ALA A 458 -14.09 -6.57 -8.34
N LEU A 459 -12.90 -7.14 -8.28
CA LEU A 459 -12.47 -8.21 -9.18
C LEU A 459 -12.97 -9.54 -8.61
N VAL A 460 -13.87 -10.22 -9.29
CA VAL A 460 -14.47 -11.46 -8.76
C VAL A 460 -14.01 -12.65 -9.59
N GLY A 461 -13.10 -13.43 -9.02
CA GLY A 461 -12.48 -14.57 -9.68
C GLY A 461 -11.00 -14.74 -9.36
N GLY A 462 -10.46 -15.89 -9.76
CA GLY A 462 -9.03 -16.19 -9.63
C GLY A 462 -8.15 -15.51 -10.70
N PRO A 463 -6.82 -15.56 -10.55
CA PRO A 463 -5.85 -14.97 -11.49
C PRO A 463 -5.88 -15.55 -12.91
N GLN A 464 -6.40 -16.75 -13.11
CA GLN A 464 -6.57 -17.31 -14.45
C GLN A 464 -7.78 -16.70 -15.19
N ALA A 465 -8.78 -16.21 -14.43
CA ALA A 465 -9.97 -15.58 -14.97
C ALA A 465 -9.77 -14.07 -15.15
N ILE A 466 -9.13 -13.41 -14.18
CA ILE A 466 -8.75 -12.00 -14.21
C ILE A 466 -7.28 -11.91 -13.75
N PRO A 467 -6.31 -11.86 -14.69
CA PRO A 467 -4.88 -11.90 -14.37
C PRO A 467 -4.39 -10.78 -13.47
N LEU A 468 -3.42 -11.09 -12.62
CA LEU A 468 -2.67 -10.09 -11.87
C LEU A 468 -1.77 -9.31 -12.84
N HIS A 469 -1.53 -8.03 -12.55
CA HIS A 469 -0.46 -7.29 -13.21
C HIS A 469 0.87 -7.71 -12.60
N CYS A 470 1.67 -8.45 -13.39
CA CYS A 470 2.97 -8.95 -12.97
C CYS A 470 4.10 -8.28 -13.75
N GLU A 471 5.15 -7.87 -13.06
CA GLU A 471 6.38 -7.31 -13.64
C GLU A 471 7.60 -7.69 -12.78
N THR A 472 8.75 -7.89 -13.42
CA THR A 472 10.00 -8.19 -12.71
C THR A 472 10.49 -6.94 -11.99
N GLY A 473 10.54 -6.99 -10.66
CA GLY A 473 11.13 -5.94 -9.85
C GLY A 473 12.65 -5.90 -10.03
N THR A 474 13.23 -4.72 -9.91
CA THR A 474 14.69 -4.54 -9.97
C THR A 474 15.33 -5.03 -8.66
N LEU A 475 14.70 -4.70 -7.52
CA LEU A 475 15.08 -5.20 -6.20
C LEU A 475 14.75 -6.70 -6.08
N PHE A 476 15.77 -7.51 -5.80
CA PHE A 476 15.76 -8.98 -5.74
C PHE A 476 15.50 -9.73 -7.07
N PHE A 477 15.37 -9.03 -8.21
CA PHE A 477 15.14 -9.66 -9.53
C PHE A 477 13.99 -10.67 -9.56
N GLU A 478 12.91 -10.40 -8.81
CA GLU A 478 11.76 -11.30 -8.65
C GLU A 478 10.52 -10.70 -9.35
N GLU A 479 9.72 -11.55 -9.98
CA GLU A 479 8.39 -11.17 -10.49
C GLU A 479 7.49 -10.72 -9.32
N LYS A 480 6.92 -9.53 -9.43
CA LYS A 480 5.97 -8.93 -8.49
C LYS A 480 4.61 -8.77 -9.13
N CYS A 481 3.57 -9.14 -8.40
CA CYS A 481 2.20 -9.18 -8.91
C CYS A 481 1.25 -8.41 -8.00
N ARG A 482 0.27 -7.72 -8.60
CA ARG A 482 -0.71 -6.89 -7.90
C ARG A 482 -1.97 -6.67 -8.72
N ASP A 483 -3.04 -6.26 -8.05
CA ASP A 483 -4.29 -5.83 -8.69
C ASP A 483 -4.41 -4.32 -8.84
N ALA A 484 -3.64 -3.54 -8.08
CA ALA A 484 -3.76 -2.08 -8.01
C ALA A 484 -3.88 -1.34 -9.36
N PRO A 485 -3.19 -1.76 -10.45
CA PRO A 485 -3.36 -1.12 -11.75
C PRO A 485 -4.79 -1.17 -12.31
N TYR A 486 -5.66 -2.06 -11.86
CA TYR A 486 -7.08 -2.05 -12.22
C TYR A 486 -7.86 -0.92 -11.54
N GLY A 487 -7.37 -0.42 -10.40
CA GLY A 487 -7.99 0.68 -9.65
C GLY A 487 -7.45 2.07 -10.04
N ASP A 488 -6.38 2.10 -10.82
CA ASP A 488 -5.79 3.28 -11.47
C ASP A 488 -6.35 3.32 -12.90
N LEU A 489 -7.30 4.21 -13.14
CA LEU A 489 -8.10 4.29 -14.35
C LEU A 489 -7.76 5.49 -15.22
N ASP A 490 -6.90 6.39 -14.75
CA ASP A 490 -6.38 7.52 -15.49
C ASP A 490 -4.89 7.32 -15.90
N GLU A 491 -4.17 8.41 -16.17
CA GLU A 491 -2.75 8.39 -16.59
C GLU A 491 -1.81 8.86 -15.47
N ASP A 492 -2.04 8.44 -14.22
CA ASP A 492 -1.08 8.64 -13.14
C ASP A 492 -0.70 7.34 -12.39
N MET A 493 -0.39 7.42 -11.09
CA MET A 493 -0.03 6.25 -10.27
C MET A 493 -0.84 6.16 -8.97
N PHE A 494 -1.74 7.10 -8.76
CA PHE A 494 -2.69 7.11 -7.69
C PHE A 494 -3.88 6.26 -8.12
N MET A 495 -4.43 5.54 -7.16
CA MET A 495 -5.59 4.71 -7.39
C MET A 495 -6.84 5.59 -7.26
N ASP A 496 -7.65 5.62 -8.30
CA ASP A 496 -8.89 6.39 -8.42
C ASP A 496 -10.02 5.74 -7.64
N VAL A 497 -10.17 4.43 -7.80
CA VAL A 497 -11.32 3.66 -7.29
C VAL A 497 -10.93 2.70 -6.18
N ALA A 498 -11.82 2.52 -5.21
CA ALA A 498 -11.59 1.59 -4.11
C ALA A 498 -11.62 0.15 -4.63
N LEU A 499 -10.47 -0.52 -4.62
CA LEU A 499 -10.25 -1.82 -5.25
C LEU A 499 -10.17 -2.97 -4.24
N GLY A 500 -10.71 -4.13 -4.60
CA GLY A 500 -10.51 -5.39 -3.90
C GLY A 500 -10.80 -6.60 -4.79
N ARG A 501 -10.19 -7.75 -4.51
CA ARG A 501 -10.48 -9.00 -5.22
C ARG A 501 -11.25 -9.98 -4.34
N VAL A 502 -12.40 -10.43 -4.81
CA VAL A 502 -13.16 -11.51 -4.17
C VAL A 502 -12.75 -12.84 -4.79
N VAL A 503 -12.07 -13.66 -4.00
CA VAL A 503 -11.55 -14.98 -4.36
C VAL A 503 -11.80 -15.96 -3.23
N ALA A 504 -11.97 -17.25 -3.57
CA ALA A 504 -12.19 -18.33 -2.62
C ALA A 504 -11.61 -19.64 -3.17
N ARG A 505 -11.63 -20.72 -2.38
CA ARG A 505 -11.14 -22.04 -2.81
C ARG A 505 -11.94 -22.62 -3.98
N ASP A 506 -13.24 -22.35 -4.01
CA ASP A 506 -14.24 -22.79 -4.99
C ASP A 506 -15.55 -22.01 -4.78
N LEU A 507 -16.55 -22.25 -5.62
CA LEU A 507 -17.87 -21.61 -5.53
C LEU A 507 -18.51 -21.81 -4.16
N SER A 508 -18.36 -22.99 -3.56
CA SER A 508 -18.90 -23.32 -2.24
C SER A 508 -18.33 -22.42 -1.15
N SER A 509 -17.00 -22.38 -1.05
CA SER A 509 -16.28 -21.49 -0.13
C SER A 509 -16.58 -20.00 -0.40
N GLY A 510 -16.71 -19.62 -1.68
CA GLY A 510 -17.05 -18.26 -2.08
C GLY A 510 -18.45 -17.82 -1.68
N SER A 511 -19.45 -18.69 -1.84
CA SER A 511 -20.83 -18.42 -1.42
C SER A 511 -20.94 -18.20 0.09
N LEU A 512 -20.15 -18.94 0.87
CA LEU A 512 -20.03 -18.75 2.31
C LEU A 512 -19.36 -17.41 2.66
N LEU A 513 -18.25 -17.06 2.00
CA LEU A 513 -17.58 -15.77 2.20
C LEU A 513 -18.51 -14.59 1.91
N VAL A 514 -19.19 -14.59 0.76
CA VAL A 514 -20.10 -13.50 0.38
C VAL A 514 -21.33 -13.45 1.28
N SER A 515 -21.88 -14.60 1.69
CA SER A 515 -22.97 -14.63 2.67
C SER A 515 -22.56 -14.06 4.02
N ARG A 516 -21.32 -14.32 4.47
CA ARG A 516 -20.75 -13.74 5.70
C ARG A 516 -20.58 -12.22 5.58
N ILE A 517 -20.10 -11.73 4.43
CA ILE A 517 -19.97 -10.29 4.14
C ILE A 517 -21.36 -9.61 4.13
N ALA A 518 -22.33 -10.20 3.41
CA ALA A 518 -23.68 -9.66 3.27
C ALA A 518 -24.44 -9.59 4.60
N ASN A 519 -24.17 -10.55 5.50
CA ASN A 519 -24.88 -10.69 6.76
C ASN A 519 -24.00 -10.36 7.98
N TYR A 520 -22.90 -9.62 7.79
CA TYR A 520 -21.88 -9.37 8.81
C TYR A 520 -22.46 -8.90 10.14
N GLU A 521 -23.46 -8.01 10.11
CA GLU A 521 -24.13 -7.50 11.31
C GLU A 521 -24.87 -8.57 12.14
N TYR A 522 -25.26 -9.69 11.52
CA TYR A 522 -25.94 -10.80 12.19
C TYR A 522 -25.01 -11.96 12.55
N VAL A 523 -23.85 -12.06 11.88
CA VAL A 523 -22.89 -13.15 12.10
C VAL A 523 -21.64 -12.74 12.86
N ARG A 524 -21.42 -11.44 13.07
CA ARG A 524 -20.43 -10.97 14.05
C ARG A 524 -20.84 -11.46 15.43
N ASP A 525 -19.91 -12.06 16.16
CA ASP A 525 -20.18 -12.47 17.52
C ASP A 525 -19.82 -11.36 18.52
N PRO A 526 -20.64 -11.16 19.57
CA PRO A 526 -20.36 -10.15 20.59
C PRO A 526 -19.03 -10.33 21.32
N GLU A 527 -18.49 -11.56 21.35
CA GLU A 527 -17.21 -11.85 22.01
C GLU A 527 -16.02 -11.25 21.26
N SER A 528 -16.14 -11.06 19.95
CA SER A 528 -15.11 -10.48 19.06
C SER A 528 -15.14 -8.96 18.98
N GLU A 529 -16.22 -8.33 19.44
CA GLU A 529 -16.41 -6.89 19.35
C GLU A 529 -15.39 -6.13 20.20
N GLY A 530 -14.64 -5.23 19.56
CA GLY A 530 -13.55 -4.51 20.21
C GLY A 530 -12.37 -5.39 20.61
N LYS A 531 -12.25 -6.61 20.07
CA LYS A 531 -11.05 -7.43 20.20
C LYS A 531 -10.33 -7.57 18.88
N TYR A 532 -9.01 -7.57 18.97
CA TYR A 532 -8.13 -7.94 17.88
C TYR A 532 -6.97 -8.78 18.41
N ALA A 533 -6.36 -9.55 17.53
CA ALA A 533 -5.21 -10.40 17.86
C ALA A 533 -3.96 -9.99 17.08
N MET A 534 -2.80 -10.37 17.62
CA MET A 534 -1.52 -10.29 16.94
C MET A 534 -0.82 -11.63 16.98
N GLY A 535 -0.20 -12.03 15.87
CA GLY A 535 0.53 -13.28 15.75
C GLY A 535 1.80 -13.17 14.93
N GLY A 536 2.65 -14.18 15.07
CA GLY A 536 3.96 -14.28 14.40
C GLY A 536 5.13 -13.95 15.33
N LYS A 537 6.30 -14.47 14.97
CA LYS A 537 7.53 -14.29 15.74
C LYS A 537 8.04 -12.84 15.68
N LEU A 538 7.73 -12.10 14.61
CA LEU A 538 8.17 -10.72 14.37
C LEU A 538 7.07 -9.69 14.64
N LYS A 539 6.01 -10.09 15.36
CA LYS A 539 4.78 -9.31 15.58
C LYS A 539 4.99 -7.90 16.14
N SER A 540 6.06 -7.64 16.90
CA SER A 540 6.32 -6.29 17.46
C SER A 540 6.56 -5.23 16.38
N SER A 541 6.95 -5.60 15.16
CA SER A 541 7.02 -4.63 14.06
C SER A 541 5.64 -4.23 13.51
N ALA A 542 4.57 -4.93 13.88
CA ALA A 542 3.18 -4.49 13.66
C ALA A 542 2.63 -3.62 14.81
N ASP A 543 3.39 -3.36 15.88
CA ASP A 543 2.90 -2.58 17.03
C ASP A 543 2.46 -1.16 16.64
N THR A 544 3.12 -0.56 15.64
CA THR A 544 2.79 0.81 15.20
C THR A 544 1.45 0.90 14.45
N TRP A 545 0.79 -0.22 14.17
CA TRP A 545 -0.55 -0.26 13.56
C TRP A 545 -1.67 -0.22 14.62
N ARG A 546 -1.34 -0.58 15.87
CA ARG A 546 -2.29 -0.73 16.98
C ARG A 546 -2.99 0.55 17.41
N PRO A 547 -2.31 1.72 17.50
CA PRO A 547 -2.93 2.92 18.05
C PRO A 547 -4.22 3.32 17.33
N ALA A 548 -4.31 3.09 16.02
CA ALA A 548 -5.52 3.34 15.25
C ALA A 548 -6.74 2.59 15.82
N LEU A 549 -6.59 1.29 16.09
CA LEU A 549 -7.63 0.42 16.62
C LEU A 549 -7.93 0.75 18.08
N GLU A 550 -6.90 0.87 18.93
CA GLU A 550 -7.06 1.16 20.35
C GLU A 550 -7.76 2.53 20.56
N ASN A 551 -7.52 3.50 19.68
CA ASN A 551 -8.16 4.82 19.72
C ASN A 551 -9.68 4.78 19.47
N VAL A 552 -10.19 3.74 18.81
CA VAL A 552 -11.62 3.59 18.49
C VAL A 552 -12.29 2.48 19.30
N GLY A 553 -11.70 2.14 20.44
CA GLY A 553 -12.32 1.31 21.47
C GLY A 553 -11.98 -0.17 21.40
N PHE A 554 -11.03 -0.59 20.55
CA PHE A 554 -10.47 -1.93 20.66
C PHE A 554 -9.62 -2.06 21.93
N ALA A 555 -9.71 -3.20 22.61
CA ALA A 555 -8.84 -3.56 23.72
C ALA A 555 -7.44 -3.90 23.21
N ALA A 556 -6.44 -3.89 24.11
CA ALA A 556 -5.09 -4.35 23.79
C ALA A 556 -5.11 -5.76 23.13
N PRO A 557 -4.16 -6.06 22.23
CA PRO A 557 -4.24 -7.24 21.39
C PRO A 557 -4.11 -8.52 22.20
N GLU A 558 -4.89 -9.53 21.84
CA GLU A 558 -4.57 -10.91 22.22
C GLU A 558 -3.31 -11.36 21.47
N ILE A 559 -2.25 -11.68 22.19
CA ILE A 559 -1.05 -12.25 21.60
C ILE A 559 -1.26 -13.74 21.44
N VAL A 560 -1.29 -14.22 20.20
CA VAL A 560 -1.56 -15.62 19.90
C VAL A 560 -0.34 -16.26 19.26
N GLU A 561 0.23 -17.24 19.95
CA GLU A 561 1.36 -18.04 19.47
C GLU A 561 0.85 -19.28 18.71
N TYR A 562 1.64 -19.77 17.74
CA TYR A 562 1.28 -20.91 16.87
C TYR A 562 0.65 -22.10 17.62
N LEU A 563 1.31 -22.56 18.69
CA LEU A 563 0.88 -23.74 19.43
C LEU A 563 -0.42 -23.53 20.19
N ASP A 564 -0.78 -22.28 20.50
CA ASP A 564 -2.02 -21.95 21.18
C ASP A 564 -3.17 -21.85 20.17
N ILE A 565 -2.91 -21.28 18.99
CA ILE A 565 -3.85 -21.28 17.87
C ILE A 565 -4.35 -22.68 17.56
N LEU A 566 -3.45 -23.67 17.46
CA LEU A 566 -3.81 -25.05 17.14
C LEU A 566 -4.73 -25.73 18.18
N LYS A 567 -4.84 -25.18 19.39
CA LYS A 567 -5.73 -25.68 20.45
C LYS A 567 -7.10 -25.01 20.41
N LEU A 568 -7.23 -23.87 19.73
CA LEU A 568 -8.48 -23.13 19.64
C LEU A 568 -9.42 -23.81 18.64
N LYS A 569 -10.69 -23.90 19.02
CA LYS A 569 -11.75 -24.24 18.05
C LYS A 569 -12.17 -23.02 17.24
N LYS A 570 -12.21 -21.85 17.89
CA LYS A 570 -12.58 -20.57 17.31
C LYS A 570 -11.77 -19.46 17.96
N LEU A 571 -11.32 -18.50 17.16
CA LEU A 571 -10.69 -17.27 17.63
C LEU A 571 -11.69 -16.11 17.51
N HIS A 572 -11.96 -15.45 18.64
CA HIS A 572 -12.98 -14.41 18.77
C HIS A 572 -12.41 -13.01 18.64
N VAL A 573 -12.10 -12.58 17.41
CA VAL A 573 -11.51 -11.27 17.11
C VAL A 573 -12.08 -10.67 15.84
N SER A 574 -12.20 -9.34 15.79
CA SER A 574 -12.66 -8.61 14.59
C SER A 574 -11.51 -8.23 13.65
N ALA A 575 -10.28 -8.23 14.15
CA ALA A 575 -9.07 -7.93 13.38
C ALA A 575 -7.90 -8.83 13.80
N PHE A 576 -7.02 -9.14 12.86
CA PHE A 576 -5.79 -9.90 13.12
C PHE A 576 -4.60 -9.23 12.43
N LEU A 577 -3.57 -8.87 13.21
CA LEU A 577 -2.33 -8.29 12.69
C LEU A 577 -1.22 -9.34 12.72
N HIS A 578 -0.54 -9.54 11.60
CA HIS A 578 0.49 -10.55 11.47
C HIS A 578 1.79 -9.97 10.94
N LEU A 579 2.90 -10.35 11.58
CA LEU A 579 4.23 -10.19 11.02
C LEU A 579 5.14 -11.35 11.39
N ASP A 580 5.66 -12.02 10.38
CA ASP A 580 6.63 -13.11 10.48
C ASP A 580 7.22 -13.42 9.09
N HIS A 581 8.25 -14.24 9.07
CA HIS A 581 8.59 -14.99 7.86
C HIS A 581 7.44 -15.91 7.49
N ALA A 582 7.00 -15.84 6.24
CA ALA A 582 5.80 -16.50 5.79
C ALA A 582 5.90 -16.91 4.32
N GLY A 583 4.90 -17.63 3.85
CA GLY A 583 4.73 -17.99 2.45
C GLY A 583 3.26 -18.18 2.10
N ALA A 584 2.98 -18.51 0.85
CA ALA A 584 1.61 -18.69 0.36
C ALA A 584 0.84 -19.80 1.10
N GLY A 585 1.54 -20.82 1.62
CA GLY A 585 0.96 -21.90 2.42
C GLY A 585 0.89 -21.64 3.93
N GLY A 586 1.48 -20.55 4.44
CA GLY A 586 1.46 -20.30 5.88
C GLY A 586 1.95 -18.93 6.32
N MET A 587 1.30 -18.41 7.36
CA MET A 587 1.63 -17.16 8.06
C MET A 587 2.59 -17.45 9.22
N GLY A 588 3.78 -17.97 8.87
CA GLY A 588 4.86 -18.22 9.84
C GLY A 588 4.41 -19.02 11.07
N HIS A 589 4.70 -18.47 12.25
CA HIS A 589 4.30 -19.03 13.54
C HIS A 589 2.87 -18.64 13.93
N SER A 590 1.93 -18.59 12.98
CA SER A 590 0.50 -18.33 13.24
C SER A 590 -0.41 -19.38 12.60
N PHE A 591 -0.67 -19.29 11.29
CA PHE A 591 -1.62 -20.15 10.59
C PHE A 591 -0.96 -20.85 9.41
N SER A 592 -1.48 -22.00 9.01
CA SER A 592 -1.12 -22.65 7.75
C SER A 592 -2.38 -22.99 6.95
N TYR A 593 -2.21 -23.45 5.72
CA TYR A 593 -3.31 -23.95 4.90
C TYR A 593 -4.08 -25.13 5.54
N ALA A 594 -3.45 -25.83 6.48
CA ALA A 594 -4.03 -26.93 7.24
C ALA A 594 -4.73 -26.49 8.53
N SER A 595 -4.73 -25.18 8.84
CA SER A 595 -5.45 -24.67 10.01
C SER A 595 -6.96 -24.79 9.83
N GLU A 596 -7.62 -25.42 10.82
CA GLU A 596 -9.09 -25.60 10.87
C GLU A 596 -9.75 -24.72 11.95
N VAL A 597 -8.99 -23.77 12.52
CA VAL A 597 -9.49 -22.84 13.52
C VAL A 597 -10.52 -21.94 12.87
N LEU A 598 -11.71 -21.87 13.45
CA LEU A 598 -12.76 -20.95 13.00
C LEU A 598 -12.44 -19.53 13.46
N PHE A 599 -12.98 -18.54 12.76
CA PHE A 599 -12.86 -17.14 13.15
C PHE A 599 -14.23 -16.50 13.22
N SER A 600 -14.40 -15.60 14.19
CA SER A 600 -15.40 -14.54 14.02
C SER A 600 -15.12 -13.79 12.72
N PRO A 601 -16.15 -13.26 12.04
CA PRO A 601 -15.96 -12.43 10.85
C PRO A 601 -14.95 -11.31 11.08
N SER A 602 -13.78 -11.41 10.44
CA SER A 602 -12.64 -10.53 10.75
C SER A 602 -11.79 -10.15 9.54
N ILE A 603 -11.03 -9.06 9.68
CA ILE A 603 -10.06 -8.62 8.67
C ILE A 603 -8.66 -9.04 9.12
N PHE A 604 -7.92 -9.69 8.24
CA PHE A 604 -6.52 -10.06 8.44
C PHE A 604 -5.59 -9.10 7.68
N SER A 605 -4.50 -8.72 8.32
CA SER A 605 -3.44 -7.90 7.72
C SER A 605 -2.09 -8.56 8.00
N SER A 606 -1.38 -8.95 6.95
CA SER A 606 -0.12 -9.67 7.03
C SER A 606 0.99 -8.93 6.30
N GLY A 607 2.03 -8.53 7.04
CA GLY A 607 3.27 -8.04 6.43
C GLY A 607 4.27 -9.16 6.11
N GLY A 608 3.89 -10.43 6.29
CA GLY A 608 4.73 -11.58 5.99
C GLY A 608 4.82 -11.89 4.48
N CYS A 609 5.94 -12.49 4.07
CA CYS A 609 6.23 -12.80 2.68
C CYS A 609 5.18 -13.68 2.00
N SER A 610 4.80 -13.33 0.77
CA SER A 610 4.01 -14.16 -0.15
C SER A 610 2.69 -14.72 0.43
N THR A 611 2.17 -14.16 1.52
CA THR A 611 0.98 -14.67 2.21
C THR A 611 -0.29 -14.55 1.37
N ALA A 612 -0.30 -13.65 0.38
CA ALA A 612 -1.34 -13.52 -0.62
C ALA A 612 -1.02 -14.25 -1.95
N GLY A 613 0.11 -14.96 -2.03
CA GLY A 613 0.68 -15.53 -3.27
C GLY A 613 0.12 -16.91 -3.66
N PHE A 614 -1.19 -17.11 -3.55
CA PHE A 614 -1.81 -18.41 -3.82
C PHE A 614 -1.63 -18.89 -5.27
N ASP A 615 -1.34 -17.99 -6.20
CA ASP A 615 -1.04 -18.26 -7.60
C ASP A 615 0.31 -18.96 -7.82
N LYS A 616 1.19 -18.98 -6.82
CA LYS A 616 2.48 -19.68 -6.87
C LYS A 616 2.41 -21.15 -6.42
N LEU A 617 1.31 -21.56 -5.82
CA LEU A 617 1.15 -22.92 -5.31
C LEU A 617 0.76 -23.86 -6.45
N SER A 618 1.22 -25.12 -6.37
CA SER A 618 0.81 -26.17 -7.30
C SER A 618 -0.68 -26.46 -7.19
N ASP A 619 -1.21 -26.42 -5.97
CA ASP A 619 -2.64 -26.38 -5.70
C ASP A 619 -2.94 -25.09 -4.93
N PRO A 620 -3.62 -24.10 -5.54
CA PRO A 620 -4.00 -22.88 -4.84
C PRO A 620 -4.87 -23.10 -3.60
N LYS A 621 -5.55 -24.25 -3.46
CA LYS A 621 -6.33 -24.58 -2.25
C LYS A 621 -5.45 -24.78 -1.02
N ASP A 622 -4.17 -25.10 -1.20
CA ASP A 622 -3.15 -25.15 -0.14
C ASP A 622 -2.67 -23.74 0.26
N SER A 623 -3.44 -22.71 -0.05
CA SER A 623 -3.15 -21.34 0.36
C SER A 623 -3.68 -21.03 1.75
N VAL A 624 -2.85 -20.40 2.59
CA VAL A 624 -3.28 -19.89 3.90
C VAL A 624 -4.36 -18.82 3.76
N VAL A 625 -4.28 -17.93 2.77
CA VAL A 625 -5.29 -16.86 2.65
C VAL A 625 -6.67 -17.39 2.26
N LEU A 626 -6.73 -18.34 1.32
CA LEU A 626 -8.01 -18.96 0.95
C LEU A 626 -8.57 -19.82 2.09
N THR A 627 -7.69 -20.38 2.92
CA THR A 627 -8.05 -21.09 4.16
C THR A 627 -8.71 -20.15 5.17
N LEU A 628 -8.09 -18.99 5.42
CA LEU A 628 -8.63 -18.00 6.37
C LEU A 628 -9.98 -17.43 5.90
N LEU A 629 -10.10 -17.09 4.61
CA LEU A 629 -11.36 -16.58 4.03
C LEU A 629 -12.50 -17.61 4.14
N HIS A 630 -12.18 -18.89 3.97
CA HIS A 630 -13.14 -19.98 4.17
C HIS A 630 -13.60 -20.07 5.64
N TYR A 631 -12.67 -20.08 6.59
CA TYR A 631 -12.96 -20.34 8.01
C TYR A 631 -13.42 -19.15 8.85
N GLY A 632 -13.49 -17.95 8.30
CA GLY A 632 -14.13 -16.82 8.99
C GLY A 632 -13.69 -15.44 8.55
N ALA A 633 -12.48 -15.30 7.99
CA ALA A 633 -12.03 -14.01 7.50
C ALA A 633 -12.98 -13.48 6.42
N VAL A 634 -13.30 -12.19 6.48
CA VAL A 634 -14.07 -11.46 5.45
C VAL A 634 -13.16 -10.62 4.56
N GLY A 635 -11.89 -10.49 4.96
CA GLY A 635 -10.92 -9.64 4.30
C GLY A 635 -9.49 -10.02 4.62
N PHE A 636 -8.57 -9.83 3.66
CA PHE A 636 -7.15 -10.08 3.82
C PHE A 636 -6.30 -9.05 3.06
N LEU A 637 -5.33 -8.44 3.72
CA LEU A 637 -4.32 -7.56 3.13
C LEU A 637 -2.93 -8.19 3.26
N GLY A 638 -2.22 -8.36 2.15
CA GLY A 638 -0.84 -8.89 2.19
C GLY A 638 -0.14 -8.91 0.83
N GLY A 639 1.12 -9.37 0.81
CA GLY A 639 1.95 -9.43 -0.39
C GLY A 639 1.78 -10.74 -1.18
N PRO A 640 1.51 -10.69 -2.50
CA PRO A 640 1.50 -11.88 -3.36
C PRO A 640 2.87 -12.55 -3.58
N ARG A 641 3.95 -11.82 -3.29
CA ARG A 641 5.35 -12.25 -3.34
C ARG A 641 6.06 -11.80 -2.07
N ASN A 642 7.38 -11.96 -2.00
CA ASN A 642 8.17 -11.59 -0.84
C ASN A 642 7.93 -10.13 -0.44
N ALA A 643 7.26 -9.92 0.69
CA ALA A 643 7.00 -8.61 1.24
C ALA A 643 8.25 -8.11 1.98
N ILE A 644 8.37 -6.80 2.14
CA ILE A 644 9.42 -6.17 2.93
C ILE A 644 8.79 -5.23 3.94
N THR A 645 9.54 -4.86 4.98
CA THR A 645 9.08 -4.01 6.08
C THR A 645 8.50 -2.66 5.64
N GLY A 646 8.88 -2.17 4.45
CA GLY A 646 8.28 -0.99 3.82
C GLY A 646 6.77 -1.08 3.61
N SER A 647 6.18 -2.28 3.54
CA SER A 647 4.71 -2.45 3.48
C SER A 647 4.00 -1.99 4.74
N GLY A 648 4.72 -1.84 5.87
CA GLY A 648 4.17 -1.33 7.13
C GLY A 648 3.49 0.03 7.00
N LEU A 649 3.88 0.86 6.03
CA LEU A 649 3.20 2.11 5.68
C LEU A 649 1.78 1.85 5.16
N VAL A 650 1.61 0.88 4.27
CA VAL A 650 0.30 0.51 3.72
C VAL A 650 -0.57 -0.09 4.82
N HIS A 651 -0.03 -0.98 5.64
CA HIS A 651 -0.77 -1.61 6.75
C HIS A 651 -1.19 -0.58 7.82
N SER A 652 -0.30 0.31 8.26
CA SER A 652 -0.64 1.38 9.22
C SER A 652 -1.68 2.34 8.65
N THR A 653 -1.54 2.74 7.39
CA THR A 653 -2.56 3.56 6.71
C THR A 653 -3.89 2.83 6.65
N PHE A 654 -3.90 1.56 6.26
CA PHE A 654 -5.11 0.75 6.16
C PHE A 654 -5.87 0.74 7.49
N TRP A 655 -5.19 0.45 8.61
CA TRP A 655 -5.84 0.43 9.93
C TRP A 655 -6.27 1.81 10.43
N ASN A 656 -5.52 2.87 10.13
CA ASN A 656 -5.96 4.25 10.37
C ASN A 656 -7.27 4.57 9.65
N GLN A 657 -7.41 4.15 8.38
CA GLN A 657 -8.63 4.40 7.62
C GLN A 657 -9.81 3.53 8.07
N ILE A 658 -9.56 2.26 8.43
CA ILE A 658 -10.58 1.39 9.03
C ILE A 658 -11.10 1.99 10.34
N ALA A 659 -10.22 2.52 11.20
CA ALA A 659 -10.61 3.19 12.44
C ALA A 659 -11.49 4.43 12.17
N LEU A 660 -11.29 5.12 11.05
CA LEU A 660 -12.14 6.22 10.58
C LEU A 660 -13.42 5.75 9.88
N LYS A 661 -13.78 4.46 10.02
CA LYS A 661 -14.96 3.84 9.40
C LYS A 661 -14.95 3.91 7.88
N LYS A 662 -13.79 3.93 7.22
CA LYS A 662 -13.73 3.71 5.76
C LYS A 662 -13.94 2.24 5.44
N THR A 663 -14.35 1.95 4.20
CA THR A 663 -14.38 0.57 3.72
C THR A 663 -12.96 0.03 3.55
N MET A 664 -12.81 -1.29 3.43
CA MET A 664 -11.51 -1.90 3.17
C MET A 664 -10.87 -1.43 1.85
N GLY A 665 -11.66 -1.27 0.78
CA GLY A 665 -11.16 -0.80 -0.50
C GLY A 665 -10.70 0.66 -0.43
N GLU A 666 -11.44 1.52 0.27
CA GLU A 666 -11.02 2.91 0.51
C GLU A 666 -9.74 2.96 1.36
N ALA A 667 -9.66 2.14 2.41
CA ALA A 667 -8.47 2.03 3.25
C ALA A 667 -7.23 1.53 2.48
N PHE A 668 -7.42 0.57 1.57
CA PHE A 668 -6.36 0.05 0.71
C PHE A 668 -5.91 1.10 -0.33
N LYS A 669 -6.86 1.76 -0.99
CA LYS A 669 -6.61 2.88 -1.91
C LYS A 669 -5.78 3.97 -1.24
N ASP A 670 -6.13 4.32 0.00
CA ASP A 670 -5.41 5.31 0.78
C ASP A 670 -3.99 4.87 1.12
N GLY A 671 -3.80 3.60 1.48
CA GLY A 671 -2.48 3.02 1.71
C GLY A 671 -1.63 2.99 0.44
N TRP A 672 -2.23 2.67 -0.70
CA TRP A 672 -1.61 2.72 -2.02
C TRP A 672 -1.15 4.15 -2.37
N ASN A 673 -2.05 5.13 -2.28
CA ASN A 673 -1.74 6.51 -2.64
C ASN A 673 -0.66 7.09 -1.72
N ASN A 674 -0.64 6.71 -0.44
CA ASN A 674 0.42 7.11 0.48
C ASN A 674 1.80 6.52 0.11
N ILE A 675 1.86 5.25 -0.33
CA ILE A 675 3.12 4.67 -0.79
C ILE A 675 3.56 5.26 -2.15
N ALA A 676 2.61 5.66 -3.00
CA ALA A 676 2.89 6.39 -4.24
C ALA A 676 3.52 7.77 -3.98
N VAL A 677 3.00 8.53 -3.02
CA VAL A 677 3.64 9.79 -2.54
C VAL A 677 5.07 9.52 -2.08
N ASN A 678 5.28 8.45 -1.30
CA ASN A 678 6.61 8.09 -0.82
C ASN A 678 7.57 7.71 -1.96
N PHE A 679 7.07 7.00 -2.98
CA PHE A 679 7.85 6.67 -4.17
C PHE A 679 8.27 7.92 -4.94
N GLN A 680 7.35 8.86 -5.14
CA GLN A 680 7.61 10.10 -5.89
C GLN A 680 8.61 11.03 -5.18
N ASP A 681 8.67 11.00 -3.84
CA ASP A 681 9.63 11.80 -3.06
C ASP A 681 11.07 11.22 -3.11
N GLN A 682 11.26 10.02 -3.65
CA GLN A 682 12.54 9.29 -3.66
C GLN A 682 13.03 8.92 -5.09
N PRO A 683 13.16 9.88 -6.03
CA PRO A 683 13.59 9.56 -7.40
C PRO A 683 15.06 9.12 -7.45
N GLY A 684 15.35 8.02 -8.15
CA GLY A 684 16.71 7.64 -8.54
C GLY A 684 17.31 6.40 -7.84
N GLU A 685 16.64 5.85 -6.84
CA GLU A 685 16.98 4.54 -6.29
C GLU A 685 15.98 3.49 -6.77
N GLU A 686 16.35 2.22 -6.76
CA GLU A 686 15.43 1.11 -6.93
C GLU A 686 14.51 1.00 -5.69
N VAL A 687 13.61 1.99 -5.55
CA VAL A 687 12.99 2.41 -4.29
C VAL A 687 12.18 1.27 -3.68
N ILE A 688 12.43 0.98 -2.40
CA ILE A 688 11.61 0.13 -1.51
C ILE A 688 10.11 0.42 -1.68
N ALA A 689 9.72 1.69 -1.89
CA ALA A 689 8.34 2.08 -2.15
C ALA A 689 7.78 1.48 -3.44
N LYS A 690 8.53 1.51 -4.55
CA LYS A 690 8.13 0.84 -5.80
C LYS A 690 7.97 -0.65 -5.57
N TYR A 691 8.90 -1.28 -4.86
CA TYR A 691 8.82 -2.70 -4.55
C TYR A 691 7.53 -3.05 -3.78
N VAL A 692 7.16 -2.24 -2.79
CA VAL A 692 5.92 -2.41 -2.01
C VAL A 692 4.69 -2.20 -2.88
N MET A 693 4.66 -1.13 -3.68
CA MET A 693 3.58 -0.88 -4.66
C MET A 693 3.43 -2.09 -5.58
N MET A 694 4.53 -2.66 -6.06
CA MET A 694 4.48 -3.79 -6.97
C MET A 694 3.93 -5.09 -6.33
N ASN A 695 3.84 -5.16 -4.99
CA ASN A 695 3.67 -6.41 -4.26
C ASN A 695 2.73 -6.30 -3.05
N ILE A 696 1.54 -5.76 -3.25
CA ILE A 696 0.48 -5.76 -2.23
C ILE A 696 -0.89 -5.94 -2.87
N ALA A 697 -1.75 -6.71 -2.21
CA ALA A 697 -3.09 -7.03 -2.68
C ALA A 697 -4.10 -7.04 -1.52
N LEU A 698 -5.33 -6.67 -1.85
CA LEU A 698 -6.49 -6.75 -0.97
C LEU A 698 -7.44 -7.83 -1.49
N PHE A 699 -7.73 -8.83 -0.66
CA PHE A 699 -8.77 -9.81 -0.91
C PHE A 699 -9.98 -9.57 0.00
N GLY A 700 -11.18 -9.67 -0.57
CA GLY A 700 -12.45 -9.32 0.08
C GLY A 700 -13.25 -8.30 -0.73
N ASP A 701 -14.46 -8.00 -0.27
CA ASP A 701 -15.33 -6.97 -0.87
C ASP A 701 -14.76 -5.57 -0.56
N PRO A 702 -14.40 -4.75 -1.58
CA PRO A 702 -13.87 -3.41 -1.35
C PRO A 702 -14.85 -2.47 -0.65
N ALA A 703 -16.16 -2.74 -0.72
CA ALA A 703 -17.19 -1.96 -0.04
C ALA A 703 -17.48 -2.47 1.39
N PHE A 704 -16.78 -3.51 1.87
CA PHE A 704 -16.94 -3.98 3.24
C PHE A 704 -16.40 -2.96 4.25
N GLN A 705 -17.19 -2.69 5.29
CA GLN A 705 -16.85 -1.80 6.40
C GLN A 705 -16.88 -2.62 7.69
N LEU A 706 -15.78 -2.61 8.44
CA LEU A 706 -15.68 -3.30 9.73
C LEU A 706 -16.53 -2.59 10.79
N PHE A 707 -17.11 -3.34 11.73
CA PHE A 707 -17.70 -2.75 12.92
C PHE A 707 -16.62 -2.09 13.79
N ILE A 708 -16.82 -0.81 14.12
CA ILE A 708 -15.92 -0.04 14.97
C ILE A 708 -16.60 0.26 16.31
N PRO A 709 -16.03 -0.19 17.46
CA PRO A 709 -16.69 -0.14 18.77
C PRO A 709 -17.06 1.26 19.26
N GLY A 710 -16.26 2.28 18.91
CA GLY A 710 -16.43 3.63 19.41
C GLY A 710 -16.01 4.71 18.42
N THR A 711 -16.18 5.97 18.83
CA THR A 711 -15.54 7.10 18.18
C THR A 711 -14.08 7.21 18.65
N PRO A 712 -13.21 7.91 17.90
CA PRO A 712 -11.86 8.25 18.36
C PRO A 712 -11.89 8.85 19.78
N ARG A 713 -11.05 8.33 20.68
CA ARG A 713 -10.88 8.78 22.07
C ARG A 713 -9.92 9.96 22.19
N GLU A 714 -8.95 10.00 21.28
CA GLU A 714 -7.90 11.00 21.16
C GLU A 714 -7.92 11.57 19.74
N THR A 715 -7.43 12.81 19.60
CA THR A 715 -7.35 13.48 18.29
C THR A 715 -6.25 12.83 17.44
N PRO A 716 -6.57 12.24 16.27
CA PRO A 716 -5.57 11.66 15.38
C PRO A 716 -4.79 12.77 14.66
N ALA A 717 -3.61 12.43 14.13
CA ALA A 717 -2.93 13.28 13.16
C ALA A 717 -3.81 13.42 11.91
N GLU A 718 -4.05 14.65 11.45
CA GLU A 718 -5.00 14.93 10.38
C GLU A 718 -4.73 16.26 9.68
N VAL A 719 -5.40 16.47 8.55
CA VAL A 719 -5.45 17.76 7.85
C VAL A 719 -6.88 18.27 7.78
N LYS A 720 -7.08 19.55 8.12
CA LYS A 720 -8.39 20.24 8.08
C LYS A 720 -8.27 21.57 7.34
N LEU A 721 -9.36 22.02 6.72
CA LEU A 721 -9.46 23.38 6.17
C LEU A 721 -9.96 24.34 7.26
N GLU A 722 -9.12 25.29 7.67
CA GLU A 722 -9.42 26.29 8.70
C GLU A 722 -9.11 27.69 8.17
N ASN A 723 -10.12 28.58 8.14
CA ASN A 723 -9.97 29.97 7.70
C ASN A 723 -9.30 30.12 6.30
N GLY A 724 -9.58 29.21 5.38
CA GLY A 724 -9.00 29.19 4.04
C GLY A 724 -7.58 28.60 3.94
N LEU A 725 -7.02 28.12 5.05
CA LEU A 725 -5.72 27.43 5.10
C LEU A 725 -5.92 25.95 5.36
N LEU A 726 -5.08 25.11 4.75
CA LEU A 726 -4.98 23.71 5.14
C LEU A 726 -4.10 23.61 6.36
N VAL A 727 -4.59 22.97 7.42
CA VAL A 727 -3.90 22.84 8.70
C VAL A 727 -3.61 21.37 8.92
N ALA A 728 -2.34 20.97 8.88
CA ALA A 728 -1.89 19.69 9.39
C ALA A 728 -1.64 19.78 10.89
N SER A 729 -2.16 18.83 11.66
CA SER A 729 -1.93 18.72 13.11
C SER A 729 -1.34 17.35 13.45
N GLY A 730 -0.44 17.31 14.42
CA GLY A 730 0.09 16.08 14.99
C GLY A 730 -0.95 15.36 15.85
N PRO A 731 -0.69 14.09 16.22
CA PRO A 731 -1.58 13.35 17.10
C PRO A 731 -1.50 13.90 18.53
N GLU A 732 -2.57 13.70 19.31
CA GLU A 732 -2.60 14.10 20.72
C GLU A 732 -1.57 13.35 21.58
N ARG A 733 -1.35 12.05 21.28
CA ARG A 733 -0.44 11.20 22.02
C ARG A 733 0.32 10.24 21.12
N TRP A 734 1.57 9.98 21.51
CA TRP A 734 2.43 8.96 20.95
C TRP A 734 2.50 7.74 21.87
N THR A 735 2.48 6.54 21.29
CA THR A 735 2.71 5.30 22.03
C THR A 735 4.08 4.74 21.66
N LYS A 736 4.95 4.58 22.66
CA LYS A 736 6.28 4.00 22.53
C LYS A 736 6.20 2.48 22.65
N TYR A 737 6.82 1.79 21.70
CA TYR A 737 6.95 0.34 21.70
C TYR A 737 8.43 -0.04 21.71
N LYS A 738 8.75 -1.16 22.35
CA LYS A 738 10.08 -1.76 22.31
C LYS A 738 10.00 -3.00 21.43
N ALA A 739 10.89 -3.10 20.45
CA ALA A 739 11.08 -4.31 19.67
C ALA A 739 11.29 -5.51 20.61
N ASP A 740 10.60 -6.61 20.33
CA ASP A 740 10.89 -7.85 21.05
C ASP A 740 12.26 -8.39 20.65
N GLN A 741 12.80 -9.30 21.48
CA GLN A 741 14.12 -9.88 21.24
C GLN A 741 14.18 -10.64 19.91
N SER A 742 13.09 -11.23 19.46
CA SER A 742 13.08 -11.99 18.20
C SER A 742 13.26 -11.07 16.99
N LEU A 743 12.65 -9.89 17.02
CA LEU A 743 12.83 -8.87 16.01
C LEU A 743 14.25 -8.29 16.05
N ALA A 744 14.75 -7.96 17.24
CA ALA A 744 16.12 -7.47 17.40
C ALA A 744 17.16 -8.49 16.90
N ASP A 745 16.98 -9.77 17.23
CA ASP A 745 17.86 -10.85 16.78
C ASP A 745 17.82 -11.04 15.26
N GLU A 746 16.62 -11.05 14.68
CA GLU A 746 16.43 -11.12 13.22
C GLU A 746 17.17 -10.00 12.49
N TRP A 747 17.17 -8.82 13.09
CA TRP A 747 17.78 -7.62 12.54
C TRP A 747 19.25 -7.45 12.91
N SER A 748 19.82 -8.40 13.66
CA SER A 748 21.17 -8.31 14.20
C SER A 748 21.41 -7.00 14.98
N TRP A 749 20.37 -6.52 15.66
CA TRP A 749 20.40 -5.27 16.42
C TRP A 749 20.96 -5.50 17.82
N HIS A 750 22.10 -4.86 18.11
CA HIS A 750 22.74 -4.94 19.43
C HIS A 750 22.22 -3.82 20.33
N GLY A 751 21.15 -4.07 21.09
CA GLY A 751 20.64 -3.11 22.06
C GLY A 751 19.13 -3.12 22.16
N ASN A 752 18.59 -2.01 22.68
CA ASN A 752 17.15 -1.77 22.59
C ASN A 752 16.84 -1.12 21.24
N LEU A 753 15.68 -1.44 20.69
CA LEU A 753 15.14 -0.81 19.50
C LEU A 753 13.71 -0.37 19.81
N TYR A 754 13.40 0.89 19.56
CA TYR A 754 12.12 1.51 19.89
C TYR A 754 11.41 2.05 18.65
N TYR A 755 10.09 1.93 18.68
CA TYR A 755 9.16 2.38 17.66
C TYR A 755 8.11 3.28 18.26
N PHE A 756 7.50 4.12 17.42
CA PHE A 756 6.40 4.98 17.84
C PHE A 756 5.22 4.86 16.89
N GLY A 757 4.04 4.65 17.46
CA GLY A 757 2.77 4.69 16.75
C GLY A 757 1.84 5.74 17.34
N ALA A 758 0.96 6.29 16.50
CA ALA A 758 -0.10 7.19 16.92
C ALA A 758 -1.28 7.13 15.94
N PRO A 759 -2.52 7.43 16.38
CA PRO A 759 -3.66 7.51 15.47
C PRO A 759 -3.43 8.58 14.39
N GLY A 760 -3.72 8.24 13.13
CA GLY A 760 -3.50 9.11 11.96
C GLY A 760 -2.06 9.16 11.45
N ALA A 761 -1.09 8.59 12.18
CA ALA A 761 0.30 8.49 11.73
C ALA A 761 0.55 7.16 11.00
N SER A 762 1.26 7.21 9.89
CA SER A 762 1.75 6.04 9.16
C SER A 762 3.27 6.06 9.09
N SER A 763 3.89 4.95 9.45
CA SER A 763 5.34 4.87 9.58
C SER A 763 6.02 4.37 8.31
N GLN A 764 7.00 5.13 7.83
CA GLN A 764 7.97 4.62 6.88
C GLN A 764 9.07 3.90 7.65
N LYS A 765 9.23 2.61 7.39
CA LYS A 765 10.33 1.81 7.95
C LYS A 765 11.40 1.61 6.89
N TRP A 766 12.65 1.79 7.30
CA TRP A 766 13.81 1.44 6.50
C TRP A 766 14.68 0.46 7.27
N TYR A 767 15.12 -0.58 6.58
CA TYR A 767 15.93 -1.65 7.14
C TYR A 767 17.26 -1.74 6.38
N GLY A 768 18.36 -1.63 7.11
CA GLY A 768 19.72 -1.85 6.64
C GLY A 768 20.58 -2.41 7.77
N HIS A 769 21.58 -3.24 7.46
CA HIS A 769 22.46 -3.85 8.47
C HIS A 769 23.06 -2.80 9.43
N GLY A 770 22.56 -2.75 10.66
CA GLY A 770 23.02 -1.82 11.70
C GLY A 770 22.44 -0.41 11.64
N HIS A 771 21.45 -0.14 10.79
CA HIS A 771 20.74 1.13 10.75
C HIS A 771 19.25 0.91 10.47
N ASP A 772 18.45 0.92 11.54
CA ASP A 772 17.00 0.90 11.45
C ASP A 772 16.45 2.25 11.85
N ASN A 773 15.68 2.84 10.93
CA ASN A 773 14.98 4.08 11.20
C ASN A 773 13.50 3.90 10.87
N GLU A 774 12.66 4.34 11.81
CA GLU A 774 11.24 4.52 11.59
C GLU A 774 10.95 6.02 11.59
N TYR A 775 10.22 6.45 10.56
CA TYR A 775 9.81 7.84 10.41
C TYR A 775 8.28 7.91 10.36
N PRO A 776 7.63 8.37 11.44
CA PRO A 776 6.20 8.59 11.46
C PRO A 776 5.81 9.82 10.64
N TYR A 777 4.90 9.64 9.68
CA TYR A 777 4.37 10.71 8.84
C TYR A 777 2.85 10.79 8.94
N LEU A 778 2.33 12.00 8.76
CA LEU A 778 0.97 12.22 8.29
C LEU A 778 1.03 12.33 6.77
N TYR A 779 0.33 11.43 6.07
CA TYR A 779 0.13 11.55 4.63
C TYR A 779 -1.12 12.40 4.40
N ALA A 780 -0.86 13.69 4.34
CA ALA A 780 -1.84 14.73 4.17
C ALA A 780 -2.50 14.65 2.79
N ARG A 781 -3.81 14.92 2.77
CA ARG A 781 -4.59 14.94 1.56
C ARG A 781 -5.69 15.98 1.61
N PHE A 782 -6.01 16.56 0.46
CA PHE A 782 -7.10 17.51 0.33
C PHE A 782 -7.69 17.47 -1.07
N THR A 783 -9.00 17.21 -1.18
CA THR A 783 -9.71 17.18 -2.46
C THR A 783 -10.40 18.51 -2.73
N THR A 784 -10.23 19.07 -3.92
CA THR A 784 -10.79 20.35 -4.34
C THR A 784 -11.13 20.35 -5.82
N THR A 785 -12.07 21.19 -6.24
CA THR A 785 -12.36 21.47 -7.65
C THR A 785 -11.56 22.65 -8.20
N GLN A 786 -10.81 23.35 -7.34
CA GLN A 786 -9.99 24.49 -7.75
C GLN A 786 -8.72 24.04 -8.46
N ASP A 787 -8.27 24.86 -9.42
CA ASP A 787 -6.98 24.65 -10.05
C ASP A 787 -5.84 25.03 -9.10
N VAL A 788 -5.27 24.02 -8.43
CA VAL A 788 -4.13 24.20 -7.53
C VAL A 788 -2.82 24.13 -8.31
N VAL A 789 -1.98 25.14 -8.14
CA VAL A 789 -0.65 25.24 -8.73
C VAL A 789 0.41 24.71 -7.76
N SER A 790 0.30 25.08 -6.47
CA SER A 790 1.25 24.67 -5.43
C SER A 790 0.65 24.82 -4.03
N LEU A 791 1.34 24.27 -3.02
CA LEU A 791 1.13 24.61 -1.61
C LEU A 791 2.33 25.40 -1.11
N LYS A 792 2.05 26.36 -0.22
CA LYS A 792 3.08 27.13 0.48
C LYS A 792 2.88 26.99 1.99
N ALA A 793 3.91 26.54 2.69
CA ALA A 793 3.89 26.53 4.16
C ALA A 793 3.87 27.97 4.69
N VAL A 794 2.98 28.23 5.65
CA VAL A 794 2.84 29.55 6.29
C VAL A 794 3.90 29.72 7.37
N GLU A 795 4.11 28.69 8.19
CA GLU A 795 5.09 28.68 9.27
C GLU A 795 6.40 27.99 8.86
N ASN A 796 7.52 28.52 9.37
CA ASN A 796 8.80 27.81 9.36
C ASN A 796 8.84 26.85 10.55
N ILE A 797 8.99 25.55 10.28
CA ILE A 797 9.16 24.51 11.31
C ILE A 797 10.63 24.11 11.41
N THR A 798 11.06 23.75 12.62
CA THR A 798 12.38 23.22 12.90
C THR A 798 12.56 21.87 12.21
N LEU A 799 13.61 21.74 11.39
CA LEU A 799 13.95 20.47 10.76
C LEU A 799 14.35 19.45 11.83
N PRO A 800 14.01 18.16 11.65
CA PRO A 800 13.46 17.56 10.43
C PRO A 800 11.92 17.49 10.36
N LEU A 801 11.18 18.13 11.29
CA LEU A 801 9.73 18.02 11.38
C LEU A 801 8.99 18.82 10.28
N GLY A 802 7.72 18.47 10.08
CA GLY A 802 6.81 19.17 9.19
C GLY A 802 6.99 18.81 7.70
N TRP A 803 6.53 19.70 6.84
CA TRP A 803 6.78 19.68 5.40
C TRP A 803 7.65 20.88 5.03
N THR A 804 8.65 20.66 4.17
CA THR A 804 9.72 21.65 3.89
C THR A 804 9.66 22.26 2.50
N GLY A 805 8.78 21.74 1.64
CA GLY A 805 8.62 22.19 0.28
C GLY A 805 9.76 21.79 -0.67
N PRO A 806 9.60 22.08 -1.97
CA PRO A 806 10.51 21.61 -3.01
C PRO A 806 11.87 22.33 -2.98
N GLU A 807 11.93 23.52 -2.37
CA GLU A 807 13.12 24.38 -2.36
C GLU A 807 14.22 23.93 -1.39
N ARG A 808 13.91 23.05 -0.41
CA ARG A 808 14.85 22.67 0.66
C ARG A 808 15.57 21.33 0.46
N GLY A 809 15.64 20.85 -0.79
CA GLY A 809 16.45 19.72 -1.21
C GLY A 809 15.70 18.39 -1.16
N ARG A 810 15.65 17.69 -2.31
CA ARG A 810 15.20 16.30 -2.41
C ARG A 810 16.29 15.37 -1.86
N GLY A 811 15.89 14.20 -1.36
CA GLY A 811 16.70 13.02 -1.69
C GLY A 811 17.14 12.08 -0.58
N TYR A 812 16.64 12.13 0.66
CA TYR A 812 16.96 11.07 1.63
C TYR A 812 15.76 10.61 2.46
N ILE A 813 15.76 9.32 2.78
CA ILE A 813 14.79 8.68 3.68
C ILE A 813 14.85 9.37 5.04
N GLY A 814 13.69 9.80 5.56
CA GLY A 814 13.61 10.57 6.81
C GLY A 814 13.55 12.09 6.63
N ALA A 815 13.76 12.61 5.42
CA ALA A 815 13.54 14.03 5.14
C ALA A 815 12.03 14.36 5.15
N ALA A 816 11.71 15.61 5.47
CA ALA A 816 10.37 16.15 5.25
C ALA A 816 10.00 16.06 3.75
N GLY A 817 8.70 15.89 3.47
CA GLY A 817 8.20 15.82 2.09
C GLY A 817 8.59 17.07 1.29
N THR A 818 8.95 16.87 0.02
CA THR A 818 9.40 17.96 -0.85
C THR A 818 8.41 18.27 -1.96
N GLY A 819 7.63 17.28 -2.39
CA GLY A 819 6.56 17.45 -3.37
C GLY A 819 5.19 17.70 -2.75
N VAL A 820 4.34 18.34 -3.54
CA VAL A 820 2.87 18.15 -3.49
C VAL A 820 2.50 17.48 -4.79
N TYR A 821 1.81 16.37 -4.69
CA TYR A 821 1.35 15.60 -5.85
C TYR A 821 -0.13 15.88 -6.06
N VAL A 822 -0.54 15.90 -7.33
CA VAL A 822 -1.91 16.19 -7.73
C VAL A 822 -2.42 15.01 -8.53
N ASP A 823 -3.39 14.32 -7.94
CA ASP A 823 -4.20 13.27 -8.55
C ASP A 823 -5.44 13.95 -9.18
N LYS A 824 -5.70 13.71 -10.46
CA LYS A 824 -6.76 14.39 -11.24
C LYS A 824 -7.91 13.43 -11.51
N HIS A 825 -9.03 13.67 -10.84
CA HIS A 825 -10.20 12.81 -10.95
C HIS A 825 -10.98 13.10 -12.26
N PRO A 826 -11.55 12.07 -12.91
CA PRO A 826 -12.45 12.23 -14.06
C PRO A 826 -13.65 13.15 -13.86
N ASP A 827 -14.08 13.39 -12.62
CA ASP A 827 -15.16 14.35 -12.30
C ASP A 827 -14.70 15.82 -12.28
N GLY A 828 -13.41 16.06 -12.58
CA GLY A 828 -12.77 17.37 -12.59
C GLY A 828 -12.23 17.82 -11.23
N SER A 829 -12.50 17.06 -10.16
CA SER A 829 -11.87 17.30 -8.86
C SER A 829 -10.41 16.85 -8.87
N ARG A 830 -9.66 17.31 -7.87
CA ARG A 830 -8.23 17.02 -7.71
C ARG A 830 -7.93 16.75 -6.27
N THR A 831 -7.13 15.72 -6.02
CA THR A 831 -6.64 15.41 -4.69
C THR A 831 -5.18 15.82 -4.61
N LEU A 832 -4.89 16.76 -3.70
CA LEU A 832 -3.52 17.10 -3.32
C LEU A 832 -3.02 16.04 -2.34
N LEU A 833 -1.80 15.55 -2.53
CA LEU A 833 -1.16 14.60 -1.62
C LEU A 833 0.26 15.06 -1.27
N TRP A 834 0.59 15.05 0.01
CA TRP A 834 1.94 15.32 0.51
C TRP A 834 2.14 14.63 1.85
N ARG A 835 3.38 14.60 2.36
CA ARG A 835 3.67 14.01 3.67
C ARG A 835 4.30 15.02 4.63
N VAL A 836 3.96 14.89 5.90
CA VAL A 836 4.38 15.77 7.00
C VAL A 836 5.07 14.91 8.04
N ARG A 837 6.36 15.17 8.35
CA ARG A 837 7.10 14.40 9.37
C ARG A 837 6.62 14.79 10.76
N LEU A 838 6.19 13.80 11.54
CA LEU A 838 5.50 14.06 12.80
C LEU A 838 6.35 13.91 14.06
N LEU A 839 7.43 13.12 13.99
CA LEU A 839 8.25 12.79 15.16
C LEU A 839 9.73 12.73 14.80
N ASP A 840 10.56 13.27 15.69
CA ASP A 840 12.00 13.04 15.71
C ASP A 840 12.40 12.44 17.05
N TYR A 841 13.06 11.29 17.02
CA TYR A 841 13.39 10.53 18.20
C TYR A 841 14.63 9.67 17.96
N ASP A 842 15.20 9.15 19.04
CA ASP A 842 16.31 8.20 19.00
C ASP A 842 15.78 6.77 19.09
N CYS A 843 16.05 5.94 18.08
CA CYS A 843 15.53 4.57 18.03
C CYS A 843 16.19 3.61 19.03
N GLU A 844 17.39 3.92 19.53
CA GLU A 844 18.10 3.08 20.51
C GLU A 844 17.64 3.37 21.94
N THR A 845 17.42 4.64 22.28
CA THR A 845 17.02 5.07 23.63
C THR A 845 15.51 5.22 23.78
N GLY A 846 14.80 5.44 22.66
CA GLY A 846 13.39 5.81 22.66
C GLY A 846 13.14 7.22 23.19
N GLU A 847 14.17 8.07 23.27
CA GLU A 847 14.06 9.47 23.67
C GLU A 847 13.49 10.30 22.51
N VAL A 848 12.40 11.01 22.78
CA VAL A 848 11.78 11.92 21.83
C VAL A 848 12.56 13.24 21.84
N LYS A 849 13.11 13.61 20.69
CA LYS A 849 13.87 14.85 20.49
C LYS A 849 12.94 16.02 20.24
N ASP A 850 11.95 15.83 19.36
CA ASP A 850 10.95 16.84 19.03
C ASP A 850 9.66 16.21 18.48
N THR A 851 8.54 16.92 18.62
CA THR A 851 7.19 16.50 18.18
C THR A 851 6.53 17.56 17.32
N PHE A 852 5.99 17.15 16.18
CA PHE A 852 5.19 18.04 15.34
C PHE A 852 3.85 18.36 16.01
N VAL A 853 3.53 19.64 16.14
CA VAL A 853 2.25 20.09 16.69
C VAL A 853 1.29 20.49 15.57
N LYS A 854 1.66 21.47 14.75
CA LYS A 854 0.80 22.04 13.70
C LYS A 854 1.62 22.76 12.63
N GLN A 855 1.16 22.72 11.39
CA GLN A 855 1.62 23.54 10.26
C GLN A 855 0.43 23.90 9.37
N SER A 856 0.39 25.15 8.91
CA SER A 856 -0.62 25.66 7.99
C SER A 856 -0.04 25.81 6.58
N TYR A 857 -0.87 25.59 5.57
CA TYR A 857 -0.53 25.67 4.16
C TYR A 857 -1.54 26.55 3.43
N GLU A 858 -1.01 27.50 2.67
CA GLU A 858 -1.75 28.30 1.72
C GLU A 858 -1.85 27.54 0.38
N ILE A 859 -3.08 27.40 -0.13
CA ILE A 859 -3.34 26.83 -1.45
C ILE A 859 -3.14 27.92 -2.49
N ILE A 860 -2.15 27.76 -3.37
CA ILE A 860 -1.92 28.69 -4.48
C ILE A 860 -2.71 28.19 -5.68
N THR A 861 -3.72 28.95 -6.10
CA THR A 861 -4.55 28.63 -7.27
C THR A 861 -4.20 29.50 -8.47
N THR A 862 -4.55 29.05 -9.68
CA THR A 862 -4.24 29.77 -10.93
C THR A 862 -4.83 31.18 -10.97
N THR A 863 -5.95 31.43 -10.28
CA THR A 863 -6.61 32.74 -10.23
C THR A 863 -5.91 33.73 -9.30
N THR A 864 -5.15 33.25 -8.31
CA THR A 864 -4.42 34.08 -7.34
C THR A 864 -3.09 34.56 -7.89
N VAL A 865 -2.58 33.92 -8.93
CA VAL A 865 -1.41 34.40 -9.65
C VAL A 865 -1.90 35.43 -10.67
N THR A 866 -1.83 36.72 -10.34
CA THR A 866 -1.60 37.76 -11.37
C THR A 866 -0.23 37.48 -11.97
N THR A 867 -0.14 36.42 -12.77
CA THR A 867 1.00 36.19 -13.63
C THR A 867 1.09 37.41 -14.52
N MET A 868 2.27 38.03 -14.57
CA MET A 868 2.65 38.69 -15.81
C MET A 868 2.40 37.64 -16.90
N SER A 869 1.59 37.99 -17.90
CA SER A 869 1.28 37.09 -19.00
C SER A 869 2.60 36.51 -19.56
N PRO A 870 2.59 35.34 -20.22
CA PRO A 870 3.80 34.81 -20.87
C PRO A 870 4.55 35.87 -21.70
N VAL A 871 3.81 36.79 -22.33
CA VAL A 871 4.33 37.99 -22.99
C VAL A 871 5.00 38.96 -22.02
N GLY A 872 4.39 39.27 -20.89
CA GLY A 872 4.99 40.11 -19.86
C GLY A 872 6.33 39.54 -19.37
N SER A 873 6.39 38.25 -19.05
CA SER A 873 7.63 37.58 -18.62
C SER A 873 8.68 37.57 -19.72
N CYS A 874 8.28 37.31 -20.97
CA CYS A 874 9.17 37.38 -22.13
C CYS A 874 9.71 38.80 -22.36
N LYS A 875 8.87 39.83 -22.27
CA LYS A 875 9.29 41.24 -22.42
C LYS A 875 10.24 41.68 -21.31
N ALA A 876 10.04 41.19 -20.08
CA ALA A 876 11.00 41.40 -18.99
C ALA A 876 12.35 40.72 -19.27
N SER A 877 12.35 39.49 -19.81
CA SER A 877 13.57 38.79 -20.26
C SER A 877 14.29 39.56 -21.37
N CYS A 878 13.54 40.07 -22.37
CA CYS A 878 14.07 40.91 -23.44
C CYS A 878 14.75 42.17 -22.88
N SER A 879 14.07 42.89 -22.00
CA SER A 879 14.62 44.11 -21.37
C SER A 879 15.88 43.81 -20.56
N ALA A 880 15.90 42.70 -19.81
CA ALA A 880 17.06 42.28 -19.04
C ALA A 880 18.26 41.87 -19.92
N ALA A 881 17.99 41.35 -21.13
CA ALA A 881 19.00 40.99 -22.12
C ALA A 881 19.43 42.16 -23.03
N GLY A 882 18.97 43.39 -22.76
CA GLY A 882 19.37 44.59 -23.49
C GLY A 882 18.53 44.89 -24.74
N PHE A 883 17.44 44.16 -24.97
CA PHE A 883 16.48 44.46 -26.03
C PHE A 883 15.47 45.50 -25.54
N CYS A 884 15.83 46.78 -25.70
CA CYS A 884 15.14 47.91 -25.09
C CYS A 884 14.08 48.58 -25.99
N CYS A 885 13.79 48.02 -27.17
CA CYS A 885 12.88 48.61 -28.15
C CYS A 885 11.44 48.10 -27.96
N GLY A 886 10.50 49.05 -27.79
CA GLY A 886 9.07 48.75 -27.78
C GLY A 886 8.51 48.55 -29.18
N THR A 887 7.24 48.17 -29.30
CA THR A 887 6.55 47.94 -30.59
C THR A 887 6.54 49.13 -31.57
N ASN A 888 6.89 50.34 -31.12
CA ASN A 888 6.91 51.57 -31.92
C ASN A 888 8.33 52.06 -32.28
N SER A 889 9.38 51.28 -32.03
CA SER A 889 10.72 51.64 -32.48
C SER A 889 10.81 51.48 -34.00
N GLY A 890 11.02 52.57 -34.74
CA GLY A 890 11.14 52.57 -36.21
C GLY A 890 12.42 51.91 -36.74
N CYS A 891 12.83 50.79 -36.17
CA CYS A 891 14.02 50.02 -36.51
C CYS A 891 13.82 49.23 -37.80
N ALA A 892 14.89 49.09 -38.59
CA ALA A 892 14.90 48.21 -39.78
C ALA A 892 14.93 46.70 -39.44
N LEU A 893 14.78 46.34 -38.16
CA LEU A 893 14.83 44.98 -37.62
C LEU A 893 13.65 44.76 -36.66
N PRO A 894 13.03 43.57 -36.66
CA PRO A 894 11.91 43.24 -35.77
C PRO A 894 12.36 43.11 -34.31
N SER A 895 11.50 43.54 -33.39
CA SER A 895 11.85 43.64 -31.97
C SER A 895 11.66 42.36 -31.16
N CYS A 896 12.47 42.17 -30.12
CA CYS A 896 12.30 41.11 -29.12
C CYS A 896 10.92 41.16 -28.49
N HIS A 897 10.39 42.36 -28.23
CA HIS A 897 9.03 42.53 -27.74
C HIS A 897 7.97 42.05 -28.73
N GLN A 898 8.21 42.21 -30.03
CA GLN A 898 7.33 41.71 -31.08
C GLN A 898 7.46 40.19 -31.24
N GLY A 899 8.66 39.63 -31.06
CA GLY A 899 8.88 38.17 -30.95
C GLY A 899 8.11 37.55 -29.79
N CYS A 900 8.02 38.25 -28.65
CA CYS A 900 7.21 37.80 -27.52
C CYS A 900 5.71 37.78 -27.83
N GLU A 901 5.23 38.67 -28.71
CA GLU A 901 3.82 38.74 -29.11
C GLU A 901 3.49 37.71 -30.18
N VAL A 902 4.39 37.52 -31.16
CA VAL A 902 4.25 36.48 -32.19
C VAL A 902 4.26 35.11 -31.57
N GLY A 903 5.21 34.82 -30.67
CA GLY A 903 5.37 33.50 -30.09
C GLY A 903 4.15 32.98 -29.31
N LEU A 904 3.21 33.84 -28.92
CA LEU A 904 1.93 33.38 -28.35
C LEU A 904 1.06 32.59 -29.34
N TYR A 905 1.22 32.84 -30.63
CA TYR A 905 0.37 32.27 -31.68
C TYR A 905 1.08 31.17 -32.47
N GLU A 906 2.28 30.79 -32.04
CA GLU A 906 3.14 29.89 -32.80
C GLU A 906 3.34 28.57 -32.07
N GLU A 907 3.23 27.48 -32.84
CA GLU A 907 3.30 26.12 -32.29
C GLU A 907 4.75 25.64 -32.07
N SER A 908 5.75 26.39 -32.54
CA SER A 908 7.16 26.06 -32.32
C SER A 908 8.05 27.30 -32.29
N VAL A 909 9.23 27.15 -31.67
CA VAL A 909 10.27 28.19 -31.64
C VAL A 909 10.63 28.65 -33.05
N TRP A 910 10.76 27.72 -34.01
CA TRP A 910 11.15 28.05 -35.38
C TRP A 910 10.08 28.84 -36.13
N SER A 911 8.80 28.45 -36.00
CA SER A 911 7.69 29.21 -36.59
C SER A 911 7.60 30.62 -36.02
N CYS A 912 7.87 30.77 -34.71
CA CYS A 912 7.98 32.06 -34.04
C CYS A 912 9.12 32.91 -34.61
N ILE A 913 10.32 32.36 -34.72
CA ILE A 913 11.49 33.09 -35.24
C ILE A 913 11.25 33.52 -36.69
N GLU A 914 10.80 32.60 -37.54
CA GLU A 914 10.57 32.85 -38.96
C GLU A 914 9.52 33.95 -39.18
N LYS A 915 8.37 33.88 -38.50
CA LYS A 915 7.33 34.92 -38.60
C LYS A 915 7.76 36.23 -37.98
N CYS A 916 8.49 36.21 -36.87
CA CYS A 916 9.04 37.41 -36.26
C CYS A 916 10.00 38.13 -37.22
N GLN A 917 10.90 37.40 -37.87
CA GLN A 917 11.91 37.93 -38.77
C GLN A 917 11.37 38.39 -40.14
N THR A 918 10.26 37.80 -40.61
CA THR A 918 9.65 38.12 -41.91
C THR A 918 8.68 39.30 -41.87
N MET A 919 8.30 39.78 -40.68
CA MET A 919 7.57 41.04 -40.49
C MET A 919 8.47 42.24 -40.81
N THR A 920 8.68 42.47 -42.11
CA THR A 920 9.52 43.56 -42.66
C THR A 920 8.74 44.86 -42.85
N GLU A 921 7.42 44.85 -42.66
CA GLU A 921 6.59 46.05 -42.70
C GLU A 921 6.36 46.59 -41.28
N CYS A 922 7.11 47.63 -40.92
CA CYS A 922 6.77 48.48 -39.77
C CYS A 922 5.31 48.96 -39.92
N PHE A 923 4.40 48.41 -39.14
CA PHE A 923 3.00 48.80 -39.13
C PHE A 923 2.89 50.26 -38.65
N GLN A 924 2.74 51.21 -39.56
CA GLN A 924 2.51 52.61 -39.19
C GLN A 924 1.12 52.74 -38.56
N TRP A 925 1.04 52.64 -37.23
CA TRP A 925 -0.11 53.17 -36.51
C TRP A 925 -0.01 54.69 -36.50
N ASN A 926 -0.91 55.31 -37.24
CA ASN A 926 -1.00 56.75 -37.38
C ASN A 926 -1.61 57.32 -36.09
N VAL A 927 -0.78 57.90 -35.22
CA VAL A 927 -1.24 58.85 -34.21
C VAL A 927 -0.24 59.98 -34.11
N ALA A 928 -0.78 61.18 -34.26
CA ALA A 928 -0.12 62.45 -34.06
C ALA A 928 0.65 62.50 -32.72
N TRP A 929 1.60 63.43 -32.64
CA TRP A 929 2.50 63.75 -31.53
C TRP A 929 3.91 63.16 -31.61
N GLY A 930 4.73 63.79 -32.46
CA GLY A 930 6.05 64.33 -32.09
C GLY A 930 7.22 63.36 -31.85
N HIS A 931 8.15 63.34 -32.83
CA HIS A 931 9.52 62.81 -32.86
C HIS A 931 9.69 61.34 -33.28
N SER A 932 9.85 61.14 -34.60
CA SER A 932 10.51 59.96 -35.17
C SER A 932 12.03 60.20 -35.22
N ASN A 933 12.77 59.67 -34.25
CA ASN A 933 14.20 59.47 -34.42
C ASN A 933 14.38 58.16 -35.20
N LEU A 934 14.75 58.26 -36.47
CA LEU A 934 15.30 57.14 -37.25
C LEU A 934 16.64 56.75 -36.61
N CYS A 935 16.84 55.47 -36.32
CA CYS A 935 18.02 54.96 -35.61
C CYS A 935 19.28 55.15 -36.46
N THR A 936 20.26 55.94 -35.97
CA THR A 936 21.44 56.32 -36.77
C THR A 936 22.79 55.78 -36.28
N SER A 937 22.94 55.20 -35.08
CA SER A 937 24.14 54.43 -34.72
C SER A 937 24.02 53.69 -33.38
N CYS A 938 24.52 52.45 -33.28
CA CYS A 938 24.56 51.66 -32.04
C CYS A 938 25.72 52.07 -31.12
N ALA A 939 25.43 52.42 -29.86
CA ALA A 939 26.40 52.45 -28.76
C ALA A 939 25.89 51.59 -27.59
N ASP A 940 26.82 51.03 -26.81
CA ASP A 940 26.65 49.84 -25.93
C ASP A 940 25.77 50.00 -24.67
N THR A 941 24.88 51.00 -24.58
CA THR A 941 24.01 51.20 -23.39
C THR A 941 22.64 51.78 -23.77
N CYS A 942 21.55 51.30 -23.12
CA CYS A 942 20.15 51.70 -23.38
C CYS A 942 19.78 53.18 -23.06
N ASP A 943 20.76 54.09 -22.97
CA ASP A 943 20.55 55.52 -22.65
C ASP A 943 20.79 56.47 -23.85
N GLY A 944 20.92 55.95 -25.09
CA GLY A 944 21.02 56.77 -26.29
C GLY A 944 20.63 56.03 -27.57
N GLU A 945 19.65 56.59 -28.30
CA GLU A 945 19.13 56.21 -29.63
C GLU A 945 18.87 54.70 -29.87
N HIS A 946 17.57 54.37 -29.87
CA HIS A 946 16.95 53.04 -29.87
C HIS A 946 17.36 52.09 -31.02
N CYS A 947 18.45 51.33 -30.90
CA CYS A 947 18.71 50.20 -31.79
C CYS A 947 18.38 48.86 -31.12
N GLU A 948 17.72 47.97 -31.86
CA GLU A 948 17.56 46.56 -31.48
C GLU A 948 18.86 45.80 -31.77
N PRO A 949 19.47 45.10 -30.78
CA PRO A 949 20.54 44.13 -31.07
C PRO A 949 20.04 43.02 -32.01
N ALA A 950 20.92 42.48 -32.85
CA ALA A 950 20.59 41.29 -33.65
C ALA A 950 20.22 40.11 -32.73
N GLY A 951 19.22 39.33 -33.12
CA GLY A 951 18.78 38.16 -32.35
C GLY A 951 17.59 38.40 -31.40
N GLY A 952 16.92 39.56 -31.49
CA GLY A 952 15.76 39.87 -30.62
C GLY A 952 14.61 38.87 -30.78
N CYS A 953 14.24 38.52 -32.00
CA CYS A 953 13.21 37.51 -32.27
C CYS A 953 13.59 36.15 -31.69
N GLU A 954 14.84 35.72 -31.88
CA GLU A 954 15.38 34.46 -31.39
C GLU A 954 15.34 34.42 -29.86
N HIS A 955 15.84 35.46 -29.19
CA HIS A 955 15.82 35.54 -27.73
C HIS A 955 14.41 35.49 -27.17
N ALA A 956 13.46 36.19 -27.80
CA ALA A 956 12.06 36.20 -27.39
C ALA A 956 11.38 34.84 -27.58
N CYS A 957 11.50 34.24 -28.76
CA CYS A 957 10.90 32.95 -29.08
C CYS A 957 11.48 31.81 -28.23
N HIS A 958 12.77 31.88 -27.89
CA HIS A 958 13.39 30.96 -26.94
C HIS A 958 12.94 31.21 -25.50
N SER A 959 12.76 32.49 -25.10
CA SER A 959 12.32 32.86 -23.75
C SER A 959 10.88 32.44 -23.43
N LEU A 960 10.03 32.23 -24.45
CA LEU A 960 8.65 31.76 -24.27
C LEU A 960 8.53 30.24 -24.03
N GLY A 961 9.62 29.49 -24.15
CA GLY A 961 9.62 28.04 -23.91
C GLY A 961 8.76 27.25 -24.90
N LEU A 962 8.60 27.76 -26.13
CA LEU A 962 7.89 27.05 -27.19
C LEU A 962 8.59 25.71 -27.47
N PRO A 963 7.85 24.65 -27.82
CA PRO A 963 8.46 23.37 -28.15
C PRO A 963 9.27 23.50 -29.46
N ALA A 964 10.40 22.81 -29.52
CA ALA A 964 11.03 22.53 -30.80
C ALA A 964 10.07 21.65 -31.64
N PRO A 965 10.05 21.78 -32.97
CA PRO A 965 9.09 21.06 -33.81
C PRO A 965 9.16 19.55 -33.59
N PRO A 966 8.04 18.82 -33.77
CA PRO A 966 7.98 17.39 -33.51
C PRO A 966 8.82 16.64 -34.55
N THR A 967 9.98 16.14 -34.13
CA THR A 967 10.73 15.13 -34.89
C THR A 967 10.15 13.76 -34.59
N THR A 968 9.39 13.21 -35.54
CA THR A 968 8.97 11.81 -35.52
C THR A 968 10.17 10.90 -35.75
N THR A 969 10.80 10.42 -34.66
CA THR A 969 11.41 9.10 -34.43
C THR A 969 12.47 9.18 -33.33
N THR A 970 12.44 8.19 -32.43
CA THR A 970 13.34 8.01 -31.29
C THR A 970 14.81 7.86 -31.71
N THR A 971 15.59 8.93 -31.58
CA THR A 971 17.02 8.95 -31.22
C THR A 971 17.39 10.39 -30.83
N THR A 972 18.13 10.56 -29.73
CA THR A 972 18.70 11.86 -29.32
C THR A 972 19.50 12.46 -30.49
N PRO A 973 19.38 13.76 -30.80
CA PRO A 973 20.14 14.36 -31.89
C PRO A 973 21.65 14.19 -31.67
N PRO A 974 22.42 13.84 -32.73
CA PRO A 974 23.86 13.69 -32.62
C PRO A 974 24.50 15.01 -32.16
N GLY A 975 25.35 14.94 -31.13
CA GLY A 975 26.14 16.11 -30.69
C GLY A 975 27.14 16.57 -31.76
N PRO A 976 27.76 17.75 -31.62
CA PRO A 976 28.67 18.33 -32.63
C PRO A 976 29.78 17.40 -33.12
N LEU A 977 30.33 16.58 -32.22
CA LEU A 977 31.32 15.54 -32.56
C LEU A 977 30.76 14.47 -33.49
N GLN A 978 29.54 14.04 -33.20
CA GLN A 978 28.86 12.96 -33.93
C GLN A 978 28.41 13.45 -35.32
N ILE A 979 27.97 14.71 -35.42
CA ILE A 979 27.67 15.39 -36.69
C ILE A 979 28.94 15.50 -37.55
N CYS A 980 30.07 15.92 -36.96
CA CYS A 980 31.33 15.99 -37.68
C CYS A 980 31.77 14.61 -38.19
N LYS A 981 31.67 13.57 -37.36
CA LYS A 981 31.96 12.18 -37.75
C LYS A 981 31.06 11.70 -38.87
N MET A 982 29.76 11.97 -38.82
CA MET A 982 28.84 11.61 -39.91
C MET A 982 29.24 12.28 -41.23
N LYS A 983 29.59 13.58 -41.20
CA LYS A 983 30.01 14.30 -42.40
C LYS A 983 31.34 13.79 -42.96
N CYS A 984 32.29 13.42 -42.08
CA CYS A 984 33.49 12.71 -42.47
C CYS A 984 33.19 11.38 -43.18
N ALA A 985 32.25 10.58 -42.67
CA ALA A 985 31.84 9.32 -43.30
C ALA A 985 31.21 9.54 -44.68
N ASP A 986 30.31 10.52 -44.78
CA ASP A 986 29.62 10.87 -46.02
C ASP A 986 30.61 11.35 -47.10
N ASP A 987 31.68 12.04 -46.69
CA ASP A 987 32.76 12.50 -47.58
C ASP A 987 33.82 11.42 -47.85
N GLY A 988 33.62 10.18 -47.38
CA GLY A 988 34.45 9.01 -47.67
C GLY A 988 35.66 8.82 -46.76
N PHE A 989 35.68 9.46 -45.59
CA PHE A 989 36.77 9.35 -44.61
C PHE A 989 36.45 8.38 -43.46
N CYS A 990 37.50 7.82 -42.84
CA CYS A 990 37.36 6.87 -41.75
C CYS A 990 36.92 7.59 -40.45
N CYS A 991 35.88 7.05 -39.81
CA CYS A 991 35.26 7.62 -38.61
C CYS A 991 35.62 6.87 -37.32
N GLY A 992 36.75 6.16 -37.36
CA GLY A 992 37.40 5.54 -36.21
C GLY A 992 38.74 6.22 -35.91
N SER A 993 39.27 6.01 -34.71
CA SER A 993 40.57 6.55 -34.28
C SER A 993 41.76 5.91 -35.01
N ASP A 994 41.61 4.68 -35.53
CA ASP A 994 42.64 3.93 -36.24
C ASP A 994 42.49 4.08 -37.77
N SER A 995 43.25 4.99 -38.37
CA SER A 995 43.32 5.20 -39.82
C SER A 995 44.29 4.26 -40.55
N GLY A 996 45.00 3.38 -39.82
CA GLY A 996 45.91 2.37 -40.37
C GLY A 996 47.16 2.88 -41.11
N CYS A 997 47.35 4.18 -41.31
CA CYS A 997 48.32 4.72 -42.27
C CYS A 997 49.06 5.97 -41.76
N GLU A 998 49.91 5.87 -40.73
CA GLU A 998 50.87 6.92 -40.27
C GLU A 998 50.38 8.40 -40.21
N ARG A 999 49.06 8.64 -40.22
CA ARG A 999 48.42 9.94 -40.45
C ARG A 999 47.13 10.05 -39.63
N PRO A 1000 46.80 11.23 -39.09
CA PRO A 1000 45.62 11.40 -38.23
C PRO A 1000 44.30 11.28 -39.00
N SER A 1001 43.30 10.62 -38.40
CA SER A 1001 41.99 10.39 -39.03
C SER A 1001 41.08 11.63 -39.00
N CYS A 1002 40.02 11.60 -39.81
CA CYS A 1002 38.96 12.61 -39.80
C CYS A 1002 38.28 12.69 -38.43
N GLN A 1003 38.15 11.57 -37.71
CA GLN A 1003 37.70 11.59 -36.32
C GLN A 1003 38.62 12.42 -35.41
N ILE A 1004 39.95 12.24 -35.52
CA ILE A 1004 40.90 13.03 -34.73
C ILE A 1004 40.76 14.52 -35.07
N GLY A 1005 40.59 14.86 -36.35
CA GLY A 1005 40.32 16.23 -36.77
C GLY A 1005 39.02 16.81 -36.19
N CYS A 1006 37.95 16.02 -36.09
CA CYS A 1006 36.69 16.44 -35.45
C CYS A 1006 36.87 16.72 -33.96
N GLU A 1007 37.66 15.89 -33.26
CA GLU A 1007 37.93 16.05 -31.84
C GLU A 1007 38.81 17.28 -31.58
N LEU A 1008 39.83 17.50 -32.42
CA LEU A 1008 40.67 18.70 -32.36
C LEU A 1008 39.90 19.98 -32.69
N ALA A 1009 38.97 19.92 -33.63
CA ALA A 1009 38.17 21.07 -34.00
C ALA A 1009 37.30 21.57 -32.85
N LEU A 1010 36.80 20.67 -31.99
CA LEU A 1010 35.98 21.04 -30.84
C LEU A 1010 36.74 21.75 -29.72
N VAL A 1011 38.06 21.58 -29.67
CA VAL A 1011 38.93 22.20 -28.65
C VAL A 1011 39.80 23.32 -29.20
N SER A 1012 39.82 23.50 -30.53
CA SER A 1012 40.56 24.57 -31.19
C SER A 1012 39.73 25.85 -31.22
N ALA A 1013 40.36 27.01 -31.00
CA ALA A 1013 39.65 28.29 -31.06
C ALA A 1013 39.43 28.79 -32.50
N THR A 1014 40.22 28.31 -33.47
CA THR A 1014 40.18 28.73 -34.88
C THR A 1014 40.49 27.58 -35.82
N LYS A 1015 40.03 27.71 -37.08
CA LYS A 1015 40.33 26.78 -38.17
C LYS A 1015 41.83 26.56 -38.35
N ASP A 1016 42.62 27.64 -38.36
CA ASP A 1016 44.06 27.55 -38.58
C ASP A 1016 44.78 26.81 -37.46
N ALA A 1017 44.36 26.99 -36.20
CA ALA A 1017 44.91 26.27 -35.05
C ALA A 1017 44.61 24.75 -35.12
N CYS A 1018 43.41 24.40 -35.58
CA CYS A 1018 43.04 23.00 -35.82
C CYS A 1018 43.88 22.38 -36.94
N LEU A 1019 44.02 23.08 -38.07
CA LEU A 1019 44.80 22.63 -39.22
C LEU A 1019 46.30 22.48 -38.90
N GLU A 1020 46.85 23.37 -38.09
CA GLU A 1020 48.25 23.30 -37.66
C GLU A 1020 48.48 22.12 -36.70
N SER A 1021 47.51 21.85 -35.81
CA SER A 1021 47.52 20.66 -34.95
C SER A 1021 47.45 19.36 -35.76
N CYS A 1022 46.60 19.30 -36.79
CA CYS A 1022 46.54 18.17 -37.72
C CYS A 1022 47.88 17.91 -38.42
N LYS A 1023 48.56 18.95 -38.92
CA LYS A 1023 49.86 18.83 -39.59
C LYS A 1023 50.99 18.44 -38.66
N GLY A 1024 50.92 18.81 -37.38
CA GLY A 1024 51.92 18.49 -36.37
C GLY A 1024 51.96 17.01 -35.98
N MET A 1025 50.90 16.26 -36.27
CA MET A 1025 50.79 14.83 -35.95
C MET A 1025 51.34 13.97 -37.10
N THR A 1026 52.63 13.65 -37.07
CA THR A 1026 53.28 12.70 -38.01
C THR A 1026 54.02 11.59 -37.24
N GLY A 1027 53.83 10.33 -37.65
CA GLY A 1027 54.49 9.14 -37.07
C GLY A 1027 53.56 8.14 -36.36
N CYS A 1028 54.02 6.90 -36.16
CA CYS A 1028 53.29 5.88 -35.38
C CYS A 1028 53.24 6.30 -33.89
N PHE A 1029 52.04 6.54 -33.37
CA PHE A 1029 51.81 7.15 -32.06
C PHE A 1029 52.13 6.19 -30.89
N ASN A 1030 53.01 6.62 -29.98
CA ASN A 1030 53.06 6.12 -28.61
C ASN A 1030 52.65 7.28 -27.68
N GLU A 1031 51.54 7.07 -26.97
CA GLU A 1031 50.98 7.85 -25.84
C GLU A 1031 51.17 9.38 -25.88
N VAL A 1032 50.10 10.09 -26.26
CA VAL A 1032 49.96 11.51 -25.93
C VAL A 1032 48.89 11.65 -24.85
N HIS A 1033 49.28 12.19 -23.69
CA HIS A 1033 48.35 12.52 -22.62
C HIS A 1033 47.63 13.84 -22.93
N GLY A 1034 46.29 13.80 -22.96
CA GLY A 1034 45.47 15.01 -23.03
C GLY A 1034 45.42 15.78 -21.71
N PRO A 1035 44.97 17.06 -21.71
CA PRO A 1035 44.91 17.93 -20.52
C PRO A 1035 43.99 17.43 -19.40
N SER A 1036 43.14 16.44 -19.68
CA SER A 1036 42.21 15.81 -18.74
C SER A 1036 42.75 14.54 -18.06
N GLY A 1037 44.00 14.14 -18.33
CA GLY A 1037 44.62 12.96 -17.70
C GLY A 1037 44.06 11.60 -18.14
N SER A 1038 43.17 11.54 -19.13
CA SER A 1038 42.69 10.29 -19.72
C SER A 1038 43.63 9.84 -20.85
N SER A 1039 44.14 8.61 -20.78
CA SER A 1039 44.90 7.98 -21.86
C SER A 1039 43.99 7.65 -23.03
N TRP A 1040 44.36 8.08 -24.23
CA TRP A 1040 43.63 7.78 -25.46
C TRP A 1040 44.49 6.90 -26.36
N ALA A 1041 43.90 5.79 -26.82
CA ALA A 1041 44.41 4.73 -27.71
C ALA A 1041 45.08 3.50 -27.06
N ASN A 1042 44.64 2.33 -27.52
CA ASN A 1042 45.35 1.05 -27.39
C ASN A 1042 46.37 0.93 -28.55
N GLN A 1043 47.50 0.28 -28.26
CA GLN A 1043 48.66 0.14 -29.13
C GLN A 1043 48.37 -0.56 -30.48
N CYS A 1044 48.82 0.04 -31.59
CA CYS A 1044 49.20 -0.72 -32.80
C CYS A 1044 50.66 -1.17 -32.64
N THR A 1045 50.88 -2.45 -32.30
CA THR A 1045 52.22 -2.99 -31.97
C THR A 1045 53.14 -3.29 -33.17
N SER A 1046 52.73 -3.05 -34.42
CA SER A 1046 53.70 -3.07 -35.53
C SER A 1046 53.22 -2.31 -36.77
N CYS A 1047 54.01 -1.32 -37.19
CA CYS A 1047 53.84 -0.62 -38.47
C CYS A 1047 54.43 -1.51 -39.58
N SER A 1048 53.64 -2.46 -40.09
CA SER A 1048 54.00 -3.23 -41.28
C SER A 1048 53.43 -2.55 -42.52
N SER A 1049 54.27 -2.35 -43.53
CA SER A 1049 54.04 -1.54 -44.74
C SER A 1049 53.05 -2.11 -45.77
N THR A 1050 52.11 -2.97 -45.37
CA THR A 1050 51.09 -3.51 -46.27
C THR A 1050 49.71 -3.52 -45.64
N CYS A 1051 48.92 -2.50 -45.96
CA CYS A 1051 47.48 -2.45 -45.68
C CYS A 1051 46.75 -3.38 -46.65
N ASN A 1052 46.28 -4.52 -46.16
CA ASN A 1052 45.37 -5.40 -46.90
C ASN A 1052 44.04 -5.46 -46.12
N GLY A 1053 43.16 -4.50 -46.40
CA GLY A 1053 41.84 -4.33 -45.79
C GLY A 1053 41.31 -2.93 -46.09
N ASN A 1054 40.01 -2.78 -46.34
CA ASN A 1054 39.33 -1.60 -46.89
C ASN A 1054 39.32 -0.32 -46.01
N HIS A 1055 40.40 -0.03 -45.28
CA HIS A 1055 40.48 1.11 -44.35
C HIS A 1055 41.72 1.97 -44.60
N CYS A 1056 42.03 2.28 -45.87
CA CYS A 1056 42.99 3.34 -46.19
C CYS A 1056 42.22 4.66 -46.32
N GLU A 1057 42.41 5.55 -45.36
CA GLU A 1057 41.80 6.87 -45.38
C GLU A 1057 42.40 7.76 -46.50
N PRO A 1058 41.59 8.55 -47.24
CA PRO A 1058 42.09 9.52 -48.20
C PRO A 1058 43.02 10.56 -47.55
N GLU A 1059 43.96 11.14 -48.31
CA GLU A 1059 44.84 12.19 -47.77
C GLU A 1059 44.01 13.37 -47.22
N LYS A 1060 44.43 13.91 -46.08
CA LYS A 1060 43.86 15.10 -45.41
C LYS A 1060 42.57 14.90 -44.62
N GLY A 1061 42.27 13.69 -44.13
CA GLY A 1061 41.08 13.45 -43.31
C GLY A 1061 40.96 14.38 -42.09
N CYS A 1062 42.03 14.55 -41.32
CA CYS A 1062 42.06 15.47 -40.18
C CYS A 1062 41.80 16.93 -40.60
N GLU A 1063 42.47 17.40 -41.65
CA GLU A 1063 42.31 18.78 -42.14
C GLU A 1063 40.95 19.05 -42.78
N HIS A 1064 40.34 18.02 -43.37
CA HIS A 1064 38.98 18.06 -43.90
C HIS A 1064 37.96 18.25 -42.78
N ALA A 1065 38.09 17.50 -41.68
CA ALA A 1065 37.27 17.69 -40.49
C ALA A 1065 37.39 19.10 -39.89
N CYS A 1066 38.62 19.61 -39.71
CA CYS A 1066 38.84 20.99 -39.26
C CYS A 1066 38.18 22.01 -40.20
N SER A 1067 38.25 21.77 -41.51
CA SER A 1067 37.63 22.65 -42.50
C SER A 1067 36.11 22.58 -42.50
N ASN A 1068 35.53 21.43 -42.17
CA ASN A 1068 34.09 21.21 -42.11
C ASN A 1068 33.44 21.76 -40.83
N VAL A 1069 34.16 21.80 -39.71
CA VAL A 1069 33.64 22.32 -38.44
C VAL A 1069 33.69 23.86 -38.38
N PHE A 1070 34.73 24.48 -38.94
CA PHE A 1070 34.91 25.93 -38.95
C PHE A 1070 34.52 26.62 -40.27
N GLY A 1071 34.02 25.86 -41.25
CA GLY A 1071 33.79 26.32 -42.63
C GLY A 1071 32.34 26.53 -42.99
#